data_AF-A0A7Y6IUZ5-F1
#
_entry.id   AF-A0A7Y6IUZ5-F1
#
_cell.length_a   1.000
_cell.length_b   1.000
_cell.length_c   1.000
_cell.angle_alpha   90.00
_cell.angle_beta   90.00
_cell.angle_gamma   90.00
#
_symmetry.space_group_name_H-M   'P 1'
#
loop_
_entity.id
_entity.type
_entity.pdbx_description
1 polymer ?
#
loop_
_entity_poly.entity_id
_entity_poly.type
_entity_poly.pdbx_seq_one_letter_code
_entity_poly.pdbx_strand_id
1 'polypeptide(L)'
;MFRHVLAAEPASNLALNGNNLTIVIVVAAVALIALAVAGGLVREVLRADQGTERMQNIARAVQEGAAAYLTRQFRTLAIFVVVIPFLLLLLPGETDVRIGRSIFFVVGAVFSALTGFMGMWLAVRGNVRVAAAARDTGEKRAMRIAFRTGGVAGMFTVGLGLLGAAVVVFLYQGDAPGVLEGFGFGAALLAMFMRVGGGIFTKAADVGADLVGKVEQGIPEDDPRNAATIADNVGDNVGDCAGMAADLFESYAVMLVASLILGKVAFGEQGLIFPLIVPMIGVVTAIIGIFVTGLRDRDRSGMSAINRSFFISAAISAVLVAAAAFWYLPDSFSGLSGSAVKSDADPRLIAIGAVLIGLVLASAIQLLTGYFTETNRRPVREIGESSATGPATVILAGISVGLESAVYSALIIAGAVYGAFLLGFGNVTIALFAVALAGTGLLTTVGVIVSMDTFGPVSDNAQGIAEMSGDVEGEGARVLTSLDAVGNTTKAITKGIAIATAVLAATALFGAFRTAVESQLAQTSSFSLSIDQPNVLVGLVVGAAVVFLFSGLAIMAVGRAAMRVVFEVRDQFRNKPGIMDGSEKPEYGRVVDICTRDSLRELATPGLLAVMTPIAVGFAFGYAPLGAFLAGAIACGTLMAVFLANSGGAWDNAKKLVEDGHHGGKGSEAHAATVIGDTVGDPFKDTAGPAINPLIKVMNLVALLVAPAVVLYASNAALRVGVTVFALAVVVGAIVVSKRRSATSEPANNHKREQTPVAS
;
A
#
# COMPACT_ATOMS: atom_id res chain seq x y z
N MET A 1 -3.38 46.24 19.74
CA MET A 1 -4.86 46.19 19.65
C MET A 1 -5.27 44.84 19.06
N PHE A 2 -4.84 43.77 19.71
CA PHE A 2 -4.97 42.37 19.31
C PHE A 2 -5.48 41.61 20.53
N ARG A 3 -6.78 41.34 20.58
CA ARG A 3 -7.48 40.37 21.44
C ARG A 3 -8.97 40.69 21.33
N HIS A 4 -9.80 39.64 21.21
CA HIS A 4 -11.27 39.65 21.10
C HIS A 4 -11.88 39.73 19.70
N VAL A 5 -11.78 38.62 18.93
CA VAL A 5 -12.91 38.02 18.19
C VAL A 5 -12.60 36.53 17.99
N LEU A 6 -12.67 35.71 19.05
CA LEU A 6 -12.76 34.25 18.94
C LEU A 6 -13.52 33.74 20.16
N ALA A 7 -14.85 33.75 20.04
CA ALA A 7 -15.74 32.90 20.81
C ALA A 7 -16.80 32.43 19.80
N ALA A 8 -16.40 31.52 18.91
CA ALA A 8 -17.37 30.63 18.32
C ALA A 8 -17.82 29.70 19.45
N GLU A 9 -19.13 29.55 19.63
CA GLU A 9 -19.69 28.62 20.61
C GLU A 9 -19.05 27.23 20.43
N PRO A 10 -18.69 26.54 21.52
CA PRO A 10 -18.16 25.19 21.43
C PRO A 10 -19.25 24.31 20.82
N ALA A 11 -18.95 23.67 19.68
CA ALA A 11 -19.72 22.53 19.24
C ALA A 11 -19.81 21.56 20.43
N SER A 12 -21.02 21.34 20.92
CA SER A 12 -21.34 20.54 22.13
C SER A 12 -20.31 19.44 22.41
N ASN A 13 -19.68 19.50 23.59
CA ASN A 13 -18.84 18.43 24.12
C ASN A 13 -19.64 17.12 24.09
N LEU A 14 -19.43 16.32 23.05
CA LEU A 14 -20.02 15.00 22.87
C LEU A 14 -19.29 14.07 23.86
N ALA A 15 -19.74 14.08 25.11
CA ALA A 15 -19.25 13.19 26.14
C ALA A 15 -19.85 11.80 25.92
N LEU A 16 -18.99 10.79 25.80
CA LEU A 16 -19.44 9.41 25.62
C LEU A 16 -20.12 8.92 26.90
N ASN A 17 -21.28 8.26 26.75
CA ASN A 17 -21.95 7.58 27.85
C ASN A 17 -21.09 6.40 28.35
N GLY A 18 -21.24 6.01 29.63
CA GLY A 18 -20.47 4.94 30.27
C GLY A 18 -20.54 3.59 29.53
N ASN A 19 -21.67 3.28 28.89
CA ASN A 19 -21.81 2.09 28.06
C ASN A 19 -20.95 2.19 26.77
N ASN A 20 -20.91 3.35 26.12
CA ASN A 20 -20.11 3.56 24.92
C ASN A 20 -18.61 3.55 25.23
N LEU A 21 -18.20 4.11 26.37
CA LEU A 21 -16.83 3.95 26.87
C LEU A 21 -16.46 2.48 27.12
N THR A 22 -17.39 1.70 27.67
CA THR A 22 -17.18 0.25 27.87
C THR A 22 -16.97 -0.46 26.53
N ILE A 23 -17.73 -0.11 25.50
CA ILE A 23 -17.54 -0.66 24.14
C ILE A 23 -16.16 -0.30 23.60
N VAL A 24 -15.68 0.94 23.76
CA VAL A 24 -14.33 1.35 23.32
C VAL A 24 -13.25 0.52 24.03
N ILE A 25 -13.42 0.24 25.33
CA ILE A 25 -12.51 -0.63 26.09
C ILE A 25 -12.53 -2.06 25.54
N VAL A 26 -13.72 -2.60 25.22
CA VAL A 26 -13.84 -3.93 24.59
C VAL A 26 -13.16 -3.96 23.22
N VAL A 27 -13.33 -2.91 22.41
CA VAL A 27 -12.64 -2.76 21.12
C VAL A 27 -11.11 -2.78 21.32
N ALA A 28 -10.59 -2.03 22.29
CA ALA A 28 -9.16 -2.04 22.61
C ALA A 28 -8.69 -3.43 23.09
N ALA A 29 -9.49 -4.14 23.88
CA ALA A 29 -9.18 -5.50 24.32
C ALA A 29 -9.13 -6.48 23.14
N VAL A 30 -10.06 -6.40 22.18
CA VAL A 30 -10.04 -7.22 20.96
C VAL A 30 -8.82 -6.90 20.10
N ALA A 31 -8.44 -5.63 20.01
CA ALA A 31 -7.22 -5.22 19.32
C ALA A 31 -5.96 -5.84 19.96
N LEU A 32 -5.89 -5.91 21.29
CA LEU A 32 -4.82 -6.60 22.01
C LEU A 32 -4.87 -8.13 21.81
N ILE A 33 -6.05 -8.73 21.71
CA ILE A 33 -6.20 -10.15 21.36
C ILE A 33 -5.60 -10.42 19.98
N ALA A 34 -5.79 -9.55 18.98
CA ALA A 34 -5.15 -9.68 17.67
C ALA A 34 -3.62 -9.78 17.80
N LEU A 35 -3.02 -8.88 18.59
CA LEU A 35 -1.57 -8.88 18.83
C LEU A 35 -1.11 -10.13 19.61
N ALA A 36 -1.92 -10.63 20.55
CA ALA A 36 -1.64 -11.87 21.26
C ALA A 36 -1.67 -13.08 20.32
N VAL A 37 -2.66 -13.14 19.41
CA VAL A 37 -2.73 -14.16 18.35
C VAL A 37 -1.52 -14.06 17.43
N ALA A 38 -1.09 -12.85 17.05
CA ALA A 38 0.14 -12.63 16.29
C ALA A 38 1.36 -13.25 17.01
N GLY A 39 1.50 -13.03 18.32
CA GLY A 39 2.54 -13.65 19.13
C GLY A 39 2.47 -15.19 19.16
N GLY A 40 1.27 -15.75 19.14
CA GLY A 40 1.05 -17.20 18.98
C GLY A 40 1.52 -17.72 17.62
N LEU A 41 1.17 -17.03 16.53
CA LEU A 41 1.57 -17.37 15.17
C LEU A 41 3.09 -17.25 14.99
N VAL A 42 3.73 -16.21 15.54
CA VAL A 42 5.20 -16.07 15.56
C VAL A 42 5.86 -17.30 16.19
N ARG A 43 5.38 -17.73 17.36
CA ARG A 43 5.91 -18.94 18.03
C ARG A 43 5.73 -20.19 17.19
N GLU A 44 4.60 -20.31 16.50
CA GLU A 44 4.36 -21.46 15.62
C GLU A 44 5.33 -21.49 14.43
N VAL A 45 5.50 -20.37 13.74
CA VAL A 45 6.41 -20.26 12.59
C VAL A 45 7.85 -20.54 13.06
N LEU A 46 8.31 -19.89 14.13
CA LEU A 46 9.68 -20.05 14.60
C LEU A 46 10.03 -21.47 15.08
N ARG A 47 9.04 -22.25 15.53
CA ARG A 47 9.20 -23.66 15.90
C ARG A 47 9.40 -24.59 14.69
N ALA A 48 9.06 -24.17 13.48
CA ALA A 48 9.33 -24.97 12.28
C ALA A 48 10.84 -25.02 12.00
N ASP A 49 11.26 -26.15 11.41
CA ASP A 49 12.66 -26.44 11.10
C ASP A 49 13.21 -25.51 10.01
N GLN A 50 14.51 -25.23 10.06
CA GLN A 50 15.18 -24.30 9.13
C GLN A 50 15.89 -25.01 7.97
N GLY A 51 15.75 -26.33 7.84
CA GLY A 51 16.38 -27.10 6.78
C GLY A 51 17.88 -27.22 6.94
N THR A 52 18.58 -27.33 5.80
CA THR A 52 20.04 -27.58 5.76
C THR A 52 20.86 -26.36 6.15
N GLU A 53 22.15 -26.59 6.42
CA GLU A 53 23.10 -25.51 6.73
C GLU A 53 23.25 -24.50 5.58
N ARG A 54 23.18 -24.96 4.32
CA ARG A 54 23.24 -24.07 3.14
C ARG A 54 22.03 -23.13 3.09
N MET A 55 20.82 -23.66 3.27
CA MET A 55 19.59 -22.86 3.35
C MET A 55 19.68 -21.83 4.49
N GLN A 56 20.19 -22.23 5.65
CA GLN A 56 20.39 -21.33 6.79
C GLN A 56 21.43 -20.23 6.50
N ASN A 57 22.50 -20.53 5.78
CA ASN A 57 23.51 -19.54 5.37
C ASN A 57 22.92 -18.48 4.45
N ILE A 58 22.15 -18.88 3.44
CA ILE A 58 21.48 -17.97 2.51
C ILE A 58 20.46 -17.12 3.28
N ALA A 59 19.64 -17.75 4.11
CA ALA A 59 18.64 -17.04 4.92
C ALA A 59 19.28 -16.00 5.87
N ARG A 60 20.48 -16.27 6.41
CA ARG A 60 21.23 -15.30 7.21
C ARG A 60 21.68 -14.09 6.38
N ALA A 61 22.17 -14.29 5.17
CA ALA A 61 22.55 -13.19 4.28
C ALA A 61 21.35 -12.28 3.94
N VAL A 62 20.20 -12.87 3.64
CA VAL A 62 18.94 -12.12 3.41
C VAL A 62 18.51 -11.37 4.66
N GLN A 63 18.59 -11.99 5.85
CA GLN A 63 18.26 -11.35 7.12
C GLN A 63 19.16 -10.14 7.43
N GLU A 64 20.47 -10.25 7.17
CA GLU A 64 21.43 -9.18 7.37
C GLU A 64 21.17 -8.00 6.42
N GLY A 65 20.94 -8.28 5.14
CA GLY A 65 20.61 -7.26 4.14
C GLY A 65 19.31 -6.51 4.47
N ALA A 66 18.26 -7.24 4.83
CA ALA A 66 16.97 -6.66 5.18
C ALA A 66 17.05 -5.79 6.45
N ALA A 67 17.79 -6.25 7.48
CA ALA A 67 18.01 -5.49 8.71
C ALA A 67 18.82 -4.20 8.45
N ALA A 68 19.85 -4.29 7.60
CA ALA A 68 20.67 -3.13 7.22
C ALA A 68 19.84 -2.07 6.48
N TYR A 69 18.98 -2.50 5.55
CA TYR A 69 18.08 -1.60 4.83
C TYR A 69 17.12 -0.88 5.79
N LEU A 70 16.35 -1.62 6.61
CA LEU A 70 15.36 -0.99 7.50
C LEU A 70 16.00 -0.03 8.49
N THR A 71 17.18 -0.38 9.03
CA THR A 71 17.90 0.50 9.96
C THR A 71 18.25 1.84 9.29
N ARG A 72 18.74 1.80 8.04
CA ARG A 72 19.07 3.01 7.27
C ARG A 72 17.81 3.78 6.87
N GLN A 73 16.74 3.09 6.48
CA GLN A 73 15.48 3.71 6.13
C GLN A 73 14.89 4.45 7.34
N PHE A 74 14.72 3.79 8.48
CA PHE A 74 14.17 4.42 9.69
C PHE A 74 15.02 5.57 10.20
N ARG A 75 16.36 5.47 10.13
CA ARG A 75 17.24 6.60 10.49
C ARG A 75 17.01 7.82 9.60
N THR A 76 16.78 7.60 8.32
CA THR A 76 16.49 8.68 7.36
C THR A 76 15.10 9.27 7.60
N LEU A 77 14.10 8.42 7.82
CA LEU A 77 12.72 8.83 8.05
C LEU A 77 12.51 9.51 9.41
N ALA A 78 13.33 9.20 10.41
CA ALA A 78 13.29 9.83 11.73
C ALA A 78 13.36 11.37 11.64
N ILE A 79 14.09 11.92 10.66
CA ILE A 79 14.16 13.37 10.43
C ILE A 79 12.76 13.94 10.15
N PHE A 80 12.00 13.31 9.26
CA PHE A 80 10.64 13.73 8.92
C PHE A 80 9.68 13.52 10.08
N VAL A 81 9.80 12.39 10.79
CA VAL A 81 8.97 12.08 11.98
C VAL A 81 9.17 13.10 13.10
N VAL A 82 10.36 13.69 13.21
CA VAL A 82 10.64 14.75 14.19
C VAL A 82 10.20 16.13 13.70
N VAL A 83 10.44 16.48 12.43
CA VAL A 83 10.16 17.82 11.91
C VAL A 83 8.66 18.10 11.76
N ILE A 84 7.89 17.12 11.27
CA ILE A 84 6.48 17.32 10.91
C ILE A 84 5.57 17.63 12.11
N PRO A 85 5.72 17.00 13.29
CA PRO A 85 4.99 17.40 14.49
C PRO A 85 5.09 18.90 14.79
N PHE A 86 6.26 19.50 14.64
CA PHE A 86 6.42 20.95 14.84
C PHE A 86 5.68 21.77 13.79
N LEU A 87 5.61 21.29 12.54
CA LEU A 87 4.81 21.93 11.49
C LEU A 87 3.30 21.77 11.76
N LEU A 88 2.86 20.61 12.26
CA LEU A 88 1.47 20.36 12.63
C LEU A 88 1.00 21.22 13.79
N LEU A 89 1.91 21.62 14.69
CA LEU A 89 1.61 22.60 15.73
C LEU A 89 1.29 23.97 15.14
N LEU A 90 1.80 24.35 13.94
CA LEU A 90 1.53 25.66 13.33
C LEU A 90 0.11 25.77 12.74
N LEU A 91 -0.54 24.64 12.48
CA LEU A 91 -1.89 24.59 11.92
C LEU A 91 -2.95 25.00 12.97
N PRO A 92 -4.07 25.61 12.54
CA PRO A 92 -5.13 26.07 13.43
C PRO A 92 -5.78 24.90 14.20
N GLY A 93 -6.30 25.21 15.40
CA GLY A 93 -6.98 24.26 16.30
C GLY A 93 -6.84 24.67 17.77
N GLU A 94 -7.63 24.04 18.64
CA GLU A 94 -7.46 24.17 20.10
C GLU A 94 -6.11 23.59 20.55
N THR A 95 -5.56 24.11 21.65
CA THR A 95 -4.23 23.73 22.13
C THR A 95 -4.10 22.22 22.35
N ASP A 96 -5.10 21.61 22.99
CA ASP A 96 -5.08 20.17 23.31
C ASP A 96 -5.18 19.31 22.05
N VAL A 97 -6.02 19.70 21.09
CA VAL A 97 -6.15 19.02 19.79
C VAL A 97 -4.88 19.18 18.94
N ARG A 98 -4.23 20.36 18.95
CA ARG A 98 -2.97 20.60 18.22
C ARG A 98 -1.83 19.73 18.75
N ILE A 99 -1.70 19.65 20.07
CA ILE A 99 -0.71 18.79 20.74
C ILE A 99 -1.05 17.32 20.48
N GLY A 100 -2.32 16.93 20.69
CA GLY A 100 -2.81 15.58 20.44
C GLY A 100 -2.52 15.12 19.01
N ARG A 101 -2.90 15.92 18.00
CA ARG A 101 -2.64 15.64 16.58
C ARG A 101 -1.15 15.42 16.29
N SER A 102 -0.27 16.22 16.91
CA SER A 102 1.18 16.13 16.70
C SER A 102 1.79 14.88 17.37
N ILE A 103 1.30 14.52 18.56
CA ILE A 103 1.72 13.28 19.26
C ILE A 103 1.22 12.06 18.49
N PHE A 104 -0.06 12.04 18.11
CA PHE A 104 -0.65 10.90 17.43
C PHE A 104 -0.16 10.74 15.99
N PHE A 105 0.36 11.79 15.35
CA PHE A 105 1.18 11.65 14.16
C PHE A 105 2.39 10.76 14.39
N VAL A 106 3.14 10.97 15.47
CA VAL A 106 4.30 10.13 15.80
C VAL A 106 3.85 8.71 16.13
N VAL A 107 2.75 8.55 16.88
CA VAL A 107 2.20 7.22 17.20
C VAL A 107 1.79 6.47 15.92
N GLY A 108 1.10 7.13 14.98
CA GLY A 108 0.70 6.54 13.71
C GLY A 108 1.89 6.15 12.85
N ALA A 109 2.91 7.00 12.79
CA ALA A 109 4.16 6.67 12.12
C ALA A 109 4.85 5.47 12.78
N VAL A 110 4.99 5.45 14.11
CA VAL A 110 5.62 4.32 14.83
C VAL A 110 4.83 3.02 14.63
N PHE A 111 3.50 3.06 14.66
CA PHE A 111 2.69 1.86 14.46
C PHE A 111 2.78 1.32 13.03
N SER A 112 2.82 2.22 12.03
CA SER A 112 3.09 1.85 10.64
C SER A 112 4.47 1.20 10.49
N ALA A 113 5.51 1.80 11.12
CA ALA A 113 6.88 1.27 11.12
C ALA A 113 6.94 -0.12 11.77
N LEU A 114 6.29 -0.29 12.92
CA LEU A 114 6.24 -1.54 13.65
C LEU A 114 5.53 -2.63 12.85
N THR A 115 4.44 -2.30 12.15
CA THR A 115 3.71 -3.25 11.32
C THR A 115 4.58 -3.75 10.16
N GLY A 116 5.22 -2.83 9.42
CA GLY A 116 6.15 -3.21 8.35
C GLY A 116 7.36 -3.98 8.87
N PHE A 117 7.97 -3.53 9.98
CA PHE A 117 9.12 -4.19 10.60
C PHE A 117 8.79 -5.61 11.06
N MET A 118 7.69 -5.81 11.77
CA MET A 118 7.31 -7.14 12.28
C MET A 118 6.94 -8.10 11.17
N GLY A 119 6.24 -7.63 10.12
CA GLY A 119 5.96 -8.40 8.92
C GLY A 119 7.24 -8.90 8.27
N MET A 120 8.16 -7.98 7.96
CA MET A 120 9.44 -8.32 7.35
C MET A 120 10.31 -9.22 8.24
N TRP A 121 10.42 -8.91 9.54
CA TRP A 121 11.24 -9.64 10.49
C TRP A 121 10.85 -11.12 10.59
N LEU A 122 9.55 -11.40 10.51
CA LEU A 122 9.07 -12.78 10.47
C LEU A 122 9.17 -13.38 9.07
N ALA A 123 8.87 -12.63 8.00
CA ALA A 123 9.00 -13.10 6.62
C ALA A 123 10.40 -13.67 6.35
N VAL A 124 11.47 -12.90 6.59
CA VAL A 124 12.85 -13.36 6.38
C VAL A 124 13.24 -14.62 7.18
N ARG A 125 12.54 -14.89 8.30
CA ARG A 125 12.70 -16.12 9.11
C ARG A 125 11.76 -17.24 8.67
N GLY A 126 10.62 -16.90 8.08
CA GLY A 126 9.61 -17.80 7.54
C GLY A 126 10.05 -18.42 6.22
N ASN A 127 10.70 -17.66 5.34
CA ASN A 127 11.08 -18.09 3.98
C ASN A 127 11.85 -19.43 3.99
N VAL A 128 12.90 -19.52 4.80
CA VAL A 128 13.72 -20.74 4.94
C VAL A 128 12.92 -21.93 5.49
N ARG A 129 11.93 -21.67 6.34
CA ARG A 129 11.09 -22.70 6.97
C ARG A 129 10.03 -23.22 6.00
N VAL A 130 9.56 -22.36 5.10
CA VAL A 130 8.66 -22.77 4.00
C VAL A 130 9.42 -23.65 3.02
N ALA A 131 10.65 -23.27 2.65
CA ALA A 131 11.51 -24.08 1.81
C ALA A 131 11.81 -25.46 2.44
N ALA A 132 12.14 -25.49 3.73
CA ALA A 132 12.39 -26.74 4.45
C ALA A 132 11.13 -27.61 4.54
N ALA A 133 9.97 -27.00 4.82
CA ALA A 133 8.70 -27.72 4.87
C ALA A 133 8.28 -28.27 3.49
N ALA A 134 8.56 -27.57 2.40
CA ALA A 134 8.30 -28.05 1.05
C ALA A 134 9.13 -29.29 0.72
N ARG A 135 10.40 -29.31 1.16
CA ARG A 135 11.30 -30.47 1.01
C ARG A 135 10.85 -31.68 1.85
N ASP A 136 10.53 -31.47 3.12
CA ASP A 136 10.42 -32.56 4.09
C ASP A 136 8.97 -33.02 4.35
N THR A 137 7.99 -32.14 4.19
CA THR A 137 6.60 -32.36 4.67
C THR A 137 5.51 -32.11 3.62
N GLY A 138 5.89 -31.56 2.46
CA GLY A 138 4.99 -31.30 1.33
C GLY A 138 4.17 -30.01 1.42
N GLU A 139 3.37 -29.79 0.37
CA GLU A 139 2.67 -28.52 0.09
C GLU A 139 1.76 -28.04 1.24
N LYS A 140 1.02 -28.95 1.87
CA LYS A 140 0.06 -28.59 2.94
C LYS A 140 0.71 -27.86 4.11
N ARG A 141 1.90 -28.30 4.52
CA ARG A 141 2.61 -27.70 5.66
C ARG A 141 3.37 -26.45 5.24
N ALA A 142 4.01 -26.46 4.06
CA ALA A 142 4.67 -25.30 3.47
C ALA A 142 3.69 -24.12 3.33
N MET A 143 2.54 -24.36 2.70
CA MET A 143 1.48 -23.35 2.53
C MET A 143 0.98 -22.82 3.87
N ARG A 144 0.78 -23.70 4.87
CA ARG A 144 0.32 -23.27 6.20
C ARG A 144 1.33 -22.36 6.88
N ILE A 145 2.62 -22.67 6.81
CA ILE A 145 3.68 -21.83 7.40
C ILE A 145 3.75 -20.49 6.67
N ALA A 146 3.72 -20.49 5.33
CA ALA A 146 3.71 -19.27 4.52
C ALA A 146 2.52 -18.37 4.86
N PHE A 147 1.30 -18.92 4.88
CA PHE A 147 0.09 -18.16 5.16
C PHE A 147 0.03 -17.65 6.61
N ARG A 148 0.48 -18.45 7.59
CA ARG A 148 0.54 -18.03 9.00
C ARG A 148 1.61 -16.99 9.25
N THR A 149 2.69 -16.99 8.47
CA THR A 149 3.71 -15.92 8.47
C THR A 149 3.06 -14.60 8.06
N GLY A 150 2.28 -14.59 6.98
CA GLY A 150 1.47 -13.42 6.60
C GLY A 150 0.39 -13.05 7.62
N GLY A 151 -0.19 -14.04 8.29
CA GLY A 151 -1.12 -13.85 9.40
C GLY A 151 -0.59 -12.94 10.51
N VAL A 152 0.71 -12.96 10.77
CA VAL A 152 1.33 -12.06 11.76
C VAL A 152 1.27 -10.62 11.28
N ALA A 153 1.69 -10.33 10.05
CA ALA A 153 1.59 -8.99 9.49
C ALA A 153 0.13 -8.50 9.53
N GLY A 154 -0.83 -9.33 9.12
CA GLY A 154 -2.25 -8.99 9.15
C GLY A 154 -2.79 -8.68 10.54
N MET A 155 -2.39 -9.44 11.56
CA MET A 155 -2.81 -9.21 12.95
C MET A 155 -2.18 -7.96 13.56
N PHE A 156 -0.93 -7.62 13.19
CA PHE A 156 -0.32 -6.34 13.57
C PHE A 156 -1.04 -5.16 12.91
N THR A 157 -1.35 -5.27 11.61
CA THR A 157 -2.10 -4.25 10.86
C THR A 157 -3.42 -3.90 11.53
N VAL A 158 -4.28 -4.90 11.77
CA VAL A 158 -5.60 -4.66 12.39
C VAL A 158 -5.49 -4.34 13.88
N GLY A 159 -4.58 -5.00 14.60
CA GLY A 159 -4.40 -4.82 16.04
C GLY A 159 -3.90 -3.43 16.41
N LEU A 160 -2.79 -2.97 15.81
CA LEU A 160 -2.26 -1.64 16.09
C LEU A 160 -3.17 -0.54 15.55
N GLY A 161 -3.81 -0.74 14.39
CA GLY A 161 -4.71 0.24 13.81
C GLY A 161 -5.93 0.49 14.68
N LEU A 162 -6.57 -0.60 15.14
CA LEU A 162 -7.76 -0.53 15.97
C LEU A 162 -7.43 -0.05 17.38
N LEU A 163 -6.31 -0.49 17.96
CA LEU A 163 -5.84 -0.03 19.26
C LEU A 163 -5.56 1.47 19.24
N GLY A 164 -4.85 1.96 18.21
CA GLY A 164 -4.58 3.39 18.04
C GLY A 164 -5.86 4.21 17.99
N ALA A 165 -6.84 3.79 17.18
CA ALA A 165 -8.13 4.46 17.09
C ALA A 165 -8.92 4.44 18.40
N ALA A 166 -9.01 3.28 19.07
CA ALA A 166 -9.72 3.13 20.33
C ALA A 166 -9.11 4.00 21.45
N VAL A 167 -7.78 4.08 21.53
CA VAL A 167 -7.09 4.93 22.51
C VAL A 167 -7.40 6.41 22.28
N VAL A 168 -7.38 6.89 21.04
CA VAL A 168 -7.72 8.29 20.75
C VAL A 168 -9.17 8.59 21.10
N VAL A 169 -10.11 7.71 20.72
CA VAL A 169 -11.54 7.89 21.05
C VAL A 169 -11.78 7.85 22.56
N PHE A 170 -11.07 6.99 23.29
CA PHE A 170 -11.15 6.93 24.75
C PHE A 170 -10.67 8.22 25.43
N LEU A 171 -9.56 8.79 24.97
CA LEU A 171 -8.94 9.97 25.59
C LEU A 171 -9.59 11.29 25.17
N TYR A 172 -9.96 11.44 23.91
CA TYR A 172 -10.43 12.72 23.33
C TYR A 172 -11.92 12.72 22.98
N GLN A 173 -12.61 11.57 23.02
CA GLN A 173 -14.07 11.46 22.84
C GLN A 173 -14.57 12.21 21.60
N GLY A 174 -15.41 13.23 21.77
CA GLY A 174 -15.92 14.06 20.68
C GLY A 174 -14.83 14.73 19.83
N ASP A 175 -13.65 15.01 20.40
CA ASP A 175 -12.53 15.66 19.69
C ASP A 175 -11.54 14.68 19.07
N ALA A 176 -11.78 13.38 19.27
CA ALA A 176 -10.97 12.31 18.70
C ALA A 176 -10.75 12.44 17.18
N PRO A 177 -11.74 12.84 16.34
CA PRO A 177 -11.52 12.94 14.91
C PRO A 177 -10.38 13.89 14.50
N GLY A 178 -10.26 15.05 15.16
CA GLY A 178 -9.18 16.01 14.87
C GLY A 178 -7.78 15.54 15.30
N VAL A 179 -7.70 14.68 16.31
CA VAL A 179 -6.45 14.03 16.73
C VAL A 179 -6.11 12.85 15.82
N LEU A 180 -7.12 12.09 15.38
CA LEU A 180 -6.99 10.96 14.48
C LEU A 180 -6.47 11.36 13.10
N GLU A 181 -6.77 12.57 12.62
CA GLU A 181 -6.13 13.12 11.41
C GLU A 181 -4.60 13.04 11.49
N GLY A 182 -4.02 13.34 12.66
CA GLY A 182 -2.60 13.18 12.93
C GLY A 182 -2.16 11.73 12.80
N PHE A 183 -2.87 10.81 13.46
CA PHE A 183 -2.60 9.37 13.40
C PHE A 183 -2.60 8.82 11.96
N GLY A 184 -3.65 9.12 11.20
CA GLY A 184 -3.75 8.75 9.79
C GLY A 184 -2.64 9.36 8.95
N PHE A 185 -2.32 10.65 9.14
CA PHE A 185 -1.27 11.33 8.39
C PHE A 185 0.13 10.76 8.68
N GLY A 186 0.42 10.44 9.94
CA GLY A 186 1.67 9.79 10.35
C GLY A 186 1.83 8.41 9.72
N ALA A 187 0.76 7.61 9.74
CA ALA A 187 0.72 6.32 9.09
C ALA A 187 0.95 6.44 7.57
N ALA A 188 0.32 7.42 6.92
CA ALA A 188 0.33 7.59 5.45
C ALA A 188 1.67 8.01 4.92
N LEU A 189 2.28 8.98 5.60
CA LEU A 189 3.58 9.46 5.21
C LEU A 189 4.64 8.36 5.33
N LEU A 190 4.63 7.61 6.44
CA LEU A 190 5.59 6.53 6.59
C LEU A 190 5.34 5.40 5.59
N ALA A 191 4.08 5.00 5.40
CA ALA A 191 3.71 3.97 4.42
C ALA A 191 4.14 4.35 3.00
N MET A 192 3.92 5.60 2.59
CA MET A 192 4.39 6.12 1.30
C MET A 192 5.90 5.92 1.14
N PHE A 193 6.66 6.28 2.17
CA PHE A 193 8.11 6.18 2.13
C PHE A 193 8.61 4.73 2.14
N MET A 194 7.95 3.85 2.89
CA MET A 194 8.27 2.43 2.90
C MET A 194 7.94 1.77 1.57
N ARG A 195 6.79 2.09 0.96
CA ARG A 195 6.34 1.52 -0.30
C ARG A 195 7.19 1.98 -1.48
N VAL A 196 7.43 3.28 -1.63
CA VAL A 196 8.25 3.82 -2.73
C VAL A 196 9.72 3.41 -2.56
N GLY A 197 10.27 3.52 -1.36
CA GLY A 197 11.68 3.20 -1.11
C GLY A 197 11.94 1.71 -1.28
N GLY A 198 11.08 0.87 -0.68
CA GLY A 198 11.17 -0.57 -0.82
C GLY A 198 10.98 -1.02 -2.25
N GLY A 199 10.00 -0.45 -2.98
CA GLY A 199 9.77 -0.70 -4.40
C GLY A 199 10.99 -0.39 -5.28
N ILE A 200 11.60 0.78 -5.09
CA ILE A 200 12.83 1.13 -5.83
C ILE A 200 13.97 0.17 -5.50
N PHE A 201 14.10 -0.23 -4.24
CA PHE A 201 15.14 -1.18 -3.83
C PHE A 201 14.95 -2.55 -4.50
N THR A 202 13.76 -3.16 -4.37
CA THR A 202 13.49 -4.50 -4.89
C THR A 202 13.61 -4.53 -6.40
N LYS A 203 12.91 -3.64 -7.11
CA LYS A 203 12.92 -3.70 -8.57
C LYS A 203 14.23 -3.25 -9.21
N ALA A 204 15.06 -2.49 -8.50
CA ALA A 204 16.43 -2.23 -8.97
C ALA A 204 17.31 -3.49 -8.88
N ALA A 205 17.12 -4.30 -7.83
CA ALA A 205 17.82 -5.56 -7.65
C ALA A 205 17.31 -6.60 -8.65
N ASP A 206 16.00 -6.79 -8.74
CA ASP A 206 15.29 -7.71 -9.64
C ASP A 206 15.69 -7.52 -11.11
N VAL A 207 15.44 -6.32 -11.67
CA VAL A 207 15.81 -5.99 -13.06
C VAL A 207 17.32 -6.13 -13.30
N GLY A 208 18.14 -5.82 -12.29
CA GLY A 208 19.59 -5.98 -12.38
C GLY A 208 20.04 -7.45 -12.38
N ALA A 209 19.38 -8.29 -11.57
CA ALA A 209 19.62 -9.72 -11.47
C ALA A 209 19.17 -10.43 -12.75
N ASP A 210 17.96 -10.15 -13.21
CA ASP A 210 17.33 -10.81 -14.35
C ASP A 210 18.01 -10.46 -15.68
N LEU A 211 18.30 -9.19 -15.90
CA LEU A 211 18.87 -8.75 -17.18
C LEU A 211 20.30 -9.28 -17.36
N VAL A 212 21.14 -9.21 -16.33
CA VAL A 212 22.51 -9.72 -16.44
C VAL A 212 22.55 -11.25 -16.32
N GLY A 213 21.76 -11.83 -15.41
CA GLY A 213 21.72 -13.28 -15.20
C GLY A 213 21.07 -14.03 -16.37
N LYS A 214 19.76 -13.82 -16.57
CA LYS A 214 18.95 -14.62 -17.50
C LYS A 214 19.25 -14.25 -18.96
N VAL A 215 19.32 -12.96 -19.27
CA VAL A 215 19.42 -12.50 -20.67
C VAL A 215 20.87 -12.47 -21.17
N GLU A 216 21.82 -11.94 -20.39
CA GLU A 216 23.21 -11.79 -20.86
C GLU A 216 24.06 -13.04 -20.63
N GLN A 217 23.94 -13.69 -19.47
CA GLN A 217 24.79 -14.84 -19.10
C GLN A 217 24.10 -16.19 -19.28
N GLY A 218 22.77 -16.22 -19.46
CA GLY A 218 22.01 -17.47 -19.62
C GLY A 218 22.05 -18.37 -18.38
N ILE A 219 22.26 -17.79 -17.19
CA ILE A 219 22.21 -18.54 -15.93
C ILE A 219 20.76 -18.59 -15.40
N PRO A 220 20.39 -19.60 -14.59
CA PRO A 220 19.06 -19.70 -13.98
C PRO A 220 18.65 -18.47 -13.16
N GLU A 221 17.34 -18.33 -12.93
CA GLU A 221 16.77 -17.44 -11.91
C GLU A 221 17.38 -17.77 -10.54
N ASP A 222 17.56 -16.77 -9.68
CA ASP A 222 18.10 -16.92 -8.33
C ASP A 222 19.43 -17.71 -8.21
N ASP A 223 20.28 -17.66 -9.23
CA ASP A 223 21.56 -18.34 -9.20
C ASP A 223 22.52 -17.71 -8.15
N PRO A 224 23.16 -18.51 -7.27
CA PRO A 224 24.02 -17.99 -6.21
C PRO A 224 25.27 -17.27 -6.75
N ARG A 225 25.63 -17.45 -8.03
CA ARG A 225 26.73 -16.74 -8.71
C ARG A 225 26.37 -15.29 -9.03
N ASN A 226 25.10 -14.93 -9.06
CA ASN A 226 24.69 -13.56 -9.32
C ASN A 226 24.70 -12.73 -8.03
N ALA A 227 25.48 -11.65 -7.99
CA ALA A 227 25.58 -10.80 -6.79
C ALA A 227 24.27 -10.09 -6.42
N ALA A 228 23.33 -9.96 -7.36
CA ALA A 228 22.09 -9.24 -7.16
C ALA A 228 20.96 -10.10 -6.55
N THR A 229 21.05 -11.43 -6.56
CA THR A 229 19.98 -12.31 -6.06
C THR A 229 19.70 -12.11 -4.58
N ILE A 230 20.73 -12.03 -3.73
CA ILE A 230 20.54 -11.67 -2.33
C ILE A 230 19.87 -10.30 -2.16
N ALA A 231 20.19 -9.31 -3.01
CA ALA A 231 19.54 -8.02 -2.95
C ALA A 231 18.07 -8.09 -3.41
N ASP A 232 17.75 -8.97 -4.35
CA ASP A 232 16.40 -9.21 -4.82
C ASP A 232 15.52 -9.86 -3.74
N ASN A 233 15.97 -10.97 -3.17
CA ASN A 233 15.36 -11.62 -2.01
C ASN A 233 15.17 -10.66 -0.82
N VAL A 234 16.18 -9.83 -0.53
CA VAL A 234 16.05 -8.76 0.48
C VAL A 234 14.95 -7.78 0.08
N GLY A 235 14.89 -7.43 -1.21
CA GLY A 235 13.93 -6.53 -1.80
C GLY A 235 12.49 -6.98 -1.62
N ASP A 236 12.15 -8.23 -1.92
CA ASP A 236 10.80 -8.77 -1.73
C ASP A 236 10.30 -8.60 -0.29
N ASN A 237 11.18 -8.86 0.68
CA ASN A 237 10.85 -8.72 2.09
C ASN A 237 10.64 -7.23 2.46
N VAL A 238 11.47 -6.34 1.91
CA VAL A 238 11.44 -4.91 2.23
C VAL A 238 10.28 -4.18 1.53
N GLY A 239 10.11 -4.39 0.23
CA GLY A 239 9.14 -3.69 -0.62
C GLY A 239 7.76 -4.35 -0.58
N ASP A 240 7.72 -5.66 -0.84
CA ASP A 240 6.46 -6.38 -1.02
C ASP A 240 5.87 -6.89 0.29
N CYS A 241 6.67 -7.18 1.32
CA CYS A 241 6.14 -7.46 2.65
C CYS A 241 6.06 -6.21 3.53
N ALA A 242 7.18 -5.57 3.86
CA ALA A 242 7.19 -4.43 4.80
C ALA A 242 6.40 -3.23 4.26
N GLY A 243 6.64 -2.84 3.01
CA GLY A 243 5.98 -1.71 2.37
C GLY A 243 4.47 -1.91 2.21
N MET A 244 4.04 -3.11 1.82
CA MET A 244 2.61 -3.40 1.62
C MET A 244 1.85 -3.53 2.94
N ALA A 245 2.46 -4.14 3.98
CA ALA A 245 1.87 -4.17 5.32
C ALA A 245 1.67 -2.76 5.88
N ALA A 246 2.62 -1.84 5.67
CA ALA A 246 2.51 -0.44 6.04
C ALA A 246 1.41 0.30 5.25
N ASP A 247 1.27 0.07 3.94
CA ASP A 247 0.22 0.66 3.09
C ASP A 247 -1.19 0.18 3.49
N LEU A 248 -1.36 -1.10 3.82
CA LEU A 248 -2.64 -1.61 4.34
C LEU A 248 -2.94 -1.11 5.75
N PHE A 249 -1.93 -0.98 6.61
CA PHE A 249 -2.10 -0.36 7.94
C PHE A 249 -2.56 1.07 7.83
N GLU A 250 -1.95 1.85 6.94
CA GLU A 250 -2.43 3.19 6.73
C GLU A 250 -3.84 3.22 6.13
N SER A 251 -4.13 2.40 5.12
CA SER A 251 -5.48 2.34 4.53
C SER A 251 -6.53 2.08 5.60
N TYR A 252 -6.19 1.21 6.57
CA TYR A 252 -7.02 0.94 7.73
C TYR A 252 -7.18 2.15 8.66
N ALA A 253 -6.06 2.79 9.04
CA ALA A 253 -6.06 3.98 9.89
C ALA A 253 -6.86 5.13 9.28
N VAL A 254 -6.61 5.46 8.00
CA VAL A 254 -7.23 6.59 7.30
C VAL A 254 -8.72 6.39 7.07
N MET A 255 -9.15 5.17 6.79
CA MET A 255 -10.57 4.87 6.69
C MET A 255 -11.27 5.04 8.05
N LEU A 256 -10.63 4.62 9.14
CA LEU A 256 -11.13 4.87 10.49
C LEU A 256 -11.24 6.36 10.78
N VAL A 257 -10.22 7.17 10.42
CA VAL A 257 -10.30 8.63 10.53
C VAL A 257 -11.51 9.18 9.79
N ALA A 258 -11.66 8.85 8.51
CA ALA A 258 -12.73 9.39 7.67
C ALA A 258 -14.13 8.96 8.17
N SER A 259 -14.29 7.70 8.55
CA SER A 259 -15.56 7.16 9.06
C SER A 259 -15.95 7.75 10.41
N LEU A 260 -14.99 8.06 11.28
CA LEU A 260 -15.26 8.72 12.58
C LEU A 260 -15.60 10.20 12.42
N ILE A 261 -14.88 10.93 11.54
CA ILE A 261 -15.21 12.33 11.23
C ILE A 261 -16.64 12.43 10.69
N LEU A 262 -16.94 11.66 9.64
CA LEU A 262 -18.25 11.70 8.99
C LEU A 262 -19.35 11.10 9.87
N GLY A 263 -19.04 10.07 10.63
CA GLY A 263 -19.95 9.42 11.56
C GLY A 263 -20.39 10.35 12.68
N LYS A 264 -19.46 11.12 13.27
CA LYS A 264 -19.80 12.13 14.29
C LYS A 264 -20.86 13.11 13.77
N VAL A 265 -20.73 13.57 12.53
CA VAL A 265 -21.67 14.54 11.94
C VAL A 265 -22.99 13.88 11.56
N ALA A 266 -22.96 12.67 10.99
CA ALA A 266 -24.14 11.97 10.52
C ALA A 266 -24.96 11.35 11.66
N PHE A 267 -24.32 10.56 12.53
CA PHE A 267 -24.96 9.70 13.52
C PHE A 267 -24.64 10.10 14.98
N GLY A 268 -23.91 11.19 15.20
CA GLY A 268 -23.59 11.67 16.54
C GLY A 268 -22.70 10.70 17.31
N GLU A 269 -23.06 10.42 18.55
CA GLU A 269 -22.33 9.52 19.45
C GLU A 269 -22.19 8.10 18.86
N GLN A 270 -23.30 7.55 18.35
CA GLN A 270 -23.29 6.22 17.73
C GLN A 270 -22.41 6.17 16.47
N GLY A 271 -22.27 7.32 15.78
CA GLY A 271 -21.38 7.47 14.63
C GLY A 271 -19.88 7.51 14.97
N LEU A 272 -19.51 7.71 16.24
CA LEU A 272 -18.13 7.56 16.71
C LEU A 272 -17.80 6.13 17.13
N ILE A 273 -18.79 5.34 17.54
CA ILE A 273 -18.56 4.00 18.09
C ILE A 273 -18.78 2.90 17.04
N PHE A 274 -19.82 3.01 16.22
CA PHE A 274 -20.15 1.98 15.24
C PHE A 274 -19.01 1.73 14.23
N PRO A 275 -18.29 2.75 13.70
CA PRO A 275 -17.12 2.52 12.86
C PRO A 275 -15.93 1.85 13.56
N LEU A 276 -15.93 1.73 14.90
CA LEU A 276 -14.94 0.92 15.64
C LEU A 276 -15.42 -0.53 15.83
N ILE A 277 -16.73 -0.74 15.96
CA ILE A 277 -17.33 -2.08 16.09
C ILE A 277 -17.14 -2.88 14.79
N VAL A 278 -17.31 -2.26 13.63
CA VAL A 278 -17.18 -2.95 12.34
C VAL A 278 -15.78 -3.55 12.14
N PRO A 279 -14.67 -2.82 12.34
CA PRO A 279 -13.34 -3.39 12.24
C PRO A 279 -12.95 -4.29 13.42
N MET A 280 -13.56 -4.12 14.60
CA MET A 280 -13.45 -5.09 15.71
C MET A 280 -13.99 -6.46 15.30
N ILE A 281 -15.14 -6.51 14.61
CA ILE A 281 -15.67 -7.74 14.01
C ILE A 281 -14.69 -8.27 12.95
N GLY A 282 -14.10 -7.37 12.16
CA GLY A 282 -13.04 -7.70 11.20
C GLY A 282 -11.83 -8.40 11.81
N VAL A 283 -11.41 -8.02 13.02
CA VAL A 283 -10.35 -8.73 13.75
C VAL A 283 -10.75 -10.19 14.01
N VAL A 284 -11.97 -10.40 14.51
CA VAL A 284 -12.47 -11.74 14.84
C VAL A 284 -12.57 -12.60 13.58
N THR A 285 -13.13 -12.07 12.50
CA THR A 285 -13.25 -12.81 11.24
C THR A 285 -11.89 -13.05 10.58
N ALA A 286 -10.93 -12.14 10.71
CA ALA A 286 -9.57 -12.36 10.24
C ALA A 286 -8.86 -13.49 11.01
N ILE A 287 -9.03 -13.56 12.33
CA ILE A 287 -8.51 -14.69 13.14
C ILE A 287 -9.10 -16.01 12.61
N ILE A 288 -10.43 -16.07 12.45
CA ILE A 288 -11.11 -17.27 11.92
C ILE A 288 -10.56 -17.61 10.52
N GLY A 289 -10.45 -16.62 9.62
CA GLY A 289 -9.92 -16.79 8.28
C GLY A 289 -8.50 -17.36 8.27
N ILE A 290 -7.61 -16.86 9.11
CA ILE A 290 -6.23 -17.37 9.21
C ILE A 290 -6.19 -18.84 9.64
N PHE A 291 -7.00 -19.23 10.62
CA PHE A 291 -7.01 -20.61 11.12
C PHE A 291 -7.76 -21.59 10.21
N VAL A 292 -8.79 -21.13 9.49
CA VAL A 292 -9.55 -21.94 8.53
C VAL A 292 -8.79 -22.15 7.22
N THR A 293 -7.84 -21.26 6.89
CA THR A 293 -7.02 -21.38 5.67
C THR A 293 -6.12 -22.61 5.75
N GLY A 294 -6.33 -23.54 4.81
CA GLY A 294 -5.52 -24.74 4.66
C GLY A 294 -5.99 -25.59 3.48
N LEU A 295 -5.04 -26.20 2.79
CA LEU A 295 -5.27 -27.15 1.70
C LEU A 295 -6.06 -28.37 2.18
N ARG A 296 -7.19 -28.64 1.53
CA ARG A 296 -7.97 -29.87 1.67
C ARG A 296 -7.71 -30.79 0.49
N ASP A 297 -7.96 -32.09 0.64
CA ASP A 297 -7.74 -33.08 -0.44
C ASP A 297 -8.61 -32.82 -1.70
N ARG A 298 -9.66 -32.00 -1.58
CA ARG A 298 -10.55 -31.60 -2.68
C ARG A 298 -10.15 -30.29 -3.36
N ASP A 299 -9.15 -29.59 -2.83
CA ASP A 299 -8.69 -28.32 -3.40
C ASP A 299 -7.86 -28.57 -4.66
N ARG A 300 -8.13 -27.79 -5.71
CA ARG A 300 -7.40 -27.89 -6.99
C ARG A 300 -6.03 -27.19 -6.92
N SER A 301 -5.90 -26.19 -6.05
CA SER A 301 -4.67 -25.42 -5.86
C SER A 301 -4.70 -24.67 -4.51
N GLY A 302 -3.55 -24.14 -4.08
CA GLY A 302 -3.49 -23.25 -2.93
C GLY A 302 -4.45 -22.05 -3.04
N MET A 303 -4.67 -21.54 -4.25
CA MET A 303 -5.57 -20.42 -4.50
C MET A 303 -7.03 -20.75 -4.16
N SER A 304 -7.50 -21.99 -4.39
CA SER A 304 -8.88 -22.38 -4.03
C SER A 304 -9.08 -22.41 -2.51
N ALA A 305 -8.05 -22.80 -1.76
CA ALA A 305 -8.08 -22.78 -0.30
C ALA A 305 -8.11 -21.35 0.26
N ILE A 306 -7.32 -20.44 -0.33
CA ILE A 306 -7.29 -19.01 0.04
C ILE A 306 -8.63 -18.34 -0.25
N ASN A 307 -9.15 -18.48 -1.48
CA ASN A 307 -10.44 -17.90 -1.87
C ASN A 307 -11.57 -18.39 -0.97
N ARG A 308 -11.62 -19.70 -0.67
CA ARG A 308 -12.61 -20.25 0.25
C ARG A 308 -12.55 -19.56 1.61
N SER A 309 -11.36 -19.38 2.18
CA SER A 309 -11.23 -18.72 3.48
C SER A 309 -11.68 -17.26 3.43
N PHE A 310 -11.32 -16.54 2.37
CA PHE A 310 -11.77 -15.16 2.15
C PHE A 310 -13.30 -15.06 2.12
N PHE A 311 -13.98 -15.86 1.28
CA PHE A 311 -15.44 -15.83 1.16
C PHE A 311 -16.16 -16.26 2.45
N ILE A 312 -15.63 -17.26 3.17
CA ILE A 312 -16.18 -17.66 4.48
C ILE A 312 -16.04 -16.50 5.47
N SER A 313 -14.88 -15.85 5.52
CA SER A 313 -14.62 -14.72 6.42
C SER A 313 -15.52 -13.53 6.10
N ALA A 314 -15.72 -13.23 4.81
CA ALA A 314 -16.62 -12.18 4.34
C ALA A 314 -18.08 -12.46 4.70
N ALA A 315 -18.55 -13.71 4.53
CA ALA A 315 -19.91 -14.11 4.88
C ALA A 315 -20.17 -14.05 6.39
N ILE A 316 -19.21 -14.52 7.21
CA ILE A 316 -19.30 -14.40 8.67
C ILE A 316 -19.30 -12.92 9.08
N SER A 317 -18.45 -12.10 8.46
CA SER A 317 -18.39 -10.65 8.72
C SER A 317 -19.72 -9.97 8.43
N ALA A 318 -20.34 -10.27 7.28
CA ALA A 318 -21.65 -9.74 6.91
C ALA A 318 -22.73 -10.04 7.98
N VAL A 319 -22.78 -11.29 8.46
CA VAL A 319 -23.76 -11.71 9.48
C VAL A 319 -23.49 -11.02 10.82
N LEU A 320 -22.22 -10.99 11.26
CA LEU A 320 -21.86 -10.39 12.54
C LEU A 320 -22.07 -8.87 12.55
N VAL A 321 -21.75 -8.18 11.44
CA VAL A 321 -22.01 -6.74 11.32
C VAL A 321 -23.50 -6.45 11.30
N ALA A 322 -24.30 -7.27 10.59
CA ALA A 322 -25.76 -7.12 10.62
C ALA A 322 -26.30 -7.27 12.05
N ALA A 323 -25.87 -8.30 12.77
CA ALA A 323 -26.25 -8.50 14.17
C ALA A 323 -25.83 -7.32 15.05
N ALA A 324 -24.61 -6.81 14.88
CA ALA A 324 -24.10 -5.66 15.64
C ALA A 324 -24.85 -4.36 15.32
N ALA A 325 -25.26 -4.14 14.07
CA ALA A 325 -26.07 -2.99 13.68
C ALA A 325 -27.45 -3.02 14.36
N PHE A 326 -28.15 -4.17 14.36
CA PHE A 326 -29.42 -4.31 15.07
C PHE A 326 -29.29 -4.20 16.59
N TRP A 327 -28.16 -4.62 17.15
CA TRP A 327 -27.90 -4.55 18.58
C TRP A 327 -27.56 -3.13 19.05
N TYR A 328 -26.74 -2.39 18.29
CA TYR A 328 -26.17 -1.12 18.74
C TYR A 328 -26.91 0.12 18.23
N LEU A 329 -27.32 0.13 16.96
CA LEU A 329 -27.97 1.31 16.37
C LEU A 329 -29.46 1.35 16.72
N PRO A 330 -30.05 2.54 16.93
CA PRO A 330 -31.49 2.69 17.10
C PRO A 330 -32.23 2.43 15.77
N ASP A 331 -33.53 2.15 15.87
CA ASP A 331 -34.43 1.92 14.73
C ASP A 331 -34.83 3.21 13.98
N SER A 332 -34.55 4.37 14.58
CA SER A 332 -34.94 5.67 14.05
C SER A 332 -33.87 6.73 14.35
N PHE A 333 -33.74 7.74 13.47
CA PHE A 333 -32.79 8.84 13.68
C PHE A 333 -33.10 9.68 14.93
N SER A 334 -34.35 9.70 15.39
CA SER A 334 -34.73 10.36 16.64
C SER A 334 -34.11 9.70 17.88
N GLY A 335 -33.71 8.43 17.78
CA GLY A 335 -32.98 7.71 18.83
C GLY A 335 -31.46 7.96 18.82
N LEU A 336 -30.92 8.67 17.84
CA LEU A 336 -29.49 9.00 17.77
C LEU A 336 -29.15 10.17 18.70
N SER A 337 -28.07 10.01 19.47
CA SER A 337 -27.62 11.02 20.44
C SER A 337 -26.65 11.98 19.77
N GLY A 338 -27.00 13.27 19.71
CA GLY A 338 -26.13 14.32 19.18
C GLY A 338 -25.96 14.31 17.65
N SER A 339 -26.84 13.64 16.90
CA SER A 339 -26.88 13.77 15.44
C SER A 339 -27.44 15.14 15.04
N ALA A 340 -26.75 15.82 14.10
CA ALA A 340 -27.23 17.06 13.50
C ALA A 340 -28.25 16.81 12.37
N VAL A 341 -28.47 15.55 11.97
CA VAL A 341 -29.26 15.16 10.80
C VAL A 341 -30.58 14.53 11.23
N LYS A 342 -31.67 14.98 10.62
CA LYS A 342 -33.01 14.35 10.75
C LYS A 342 -33.35 13.64 9.43
N SER A 343 -33.73 12.37 9.51
CA SER A 343 -34.15 11.55 8.38
C SER A 343 -35.15 10.50 8.85
N ASP A 344 -36.09 10.12 7.99
CA ASP A 344 -37.07 9.05 8.25
C ASP A 344 -36.53 7.65 7.90
N ALA A 345 -35.29 7.55 7.42
CA ALA A 345 -34.66 6.27 7.09
C ALA A 345 -34.24 5.49 8.35
N ASP A 346 -34.08 4.16 8.25
CA ASP A 346 -33.55 3.34 9.34
C ASP A 346 -32.00 3.39 9.32
N PRO A 347 -31.34 3.94 10.37
CA PRO A 347 -29.88 3.97 10.49
C PRO A 347 -29.22 2.59 10.39
N ARG A 348 -29.91 1.53 10.86
CA ARG A 348 -29.41 0.14 10.84
C ARG A 348 -29.27 -0.35 9.41
N LEU A 349 -30.29 -0.14 8.58
CA LEU A 349 -30.29 -0.60 7.19
C LEU A 349 -29.26 0.15 6.35
N ILE A 350 -29.05 1.44 6.62
CA ILE A 350 -27.99 2.24 5.98
C ILE A 350 -26.62 1.66 6.32
N ALA A 351 -26.36 1.41 7.62
CA ALA A 351 -25.09 0.87 8.07
C ALA A 351 -24.80 -0.54 7.53
N ILE A 352 -25.80 -1.42 7.54
CA ILE A 352 -25.69 -2.78 6.98
C ILE A 352 -25.45 -2.71 5.47
N GLY A 353 -26.27 -1.95 4.75
CA GLY A 353 -26.15 -1.79 3.30
C GLY A 353 -24.77 -1.26 2.90
N ALA A 354 -24.27 -0.25 3.61
CA ALA A 354 -22.96 0.32 3.36
C ALA A 354 -21.84 -0.73 3.53
N VAL A 355 -21.81 -1.44 4.66
CA VAL A 355 -20.78 -2.46 4.92
C VAL A 355 -20.86 -3.61 3.91
N LEU A 356 -22.06 -4.06 3.54
CA LEU A 356 -22.26 -5.08 2.52
C LEU A 356 -21.72 -4.65 1.15
N ILE A 357 -21.92 -3.38 0.75
CA ILE A 357 -21.34 -2.84 -0.48
C ILE A 357 -19.81 -2.94 -0.44
N GLY A 358 -19.19 -2.63 0.70
CA GLY A 358 -17.75 -2.81 0.90
C GLY A 358 -17.26 -4.25 0.73
N LEU A 359 -17.95 -5.20 1.34
CA LEU A 359 -17.64 -6.63 1.23
C LEU A 359 -17.82 -7.17 -0.19
N VAL A 360 -18.88 -6.74 -0.87
CA VAL A 360 -19.15 -7.10 -2.28
C VAL A 360 -18.08 -6.48 -3.17
N LEU A 361 -17.68 -5.23 -2.94
CA LEU A 361 -16.59 -4.59 -3.67
C LEU A 361 -15.28 -5.36 -3.53
N ALA A 362 -14.90 -5.73 -2.29
CA ALA A 362 -13.70 -6.53 -2.03
C ALA A 362 -13.69 -7.83 -2.85
N SER A 363 -14.83 -8.52 -2.86
CA SER A 363 -15.04 -9.77 -3.59
C SER A 363 -15.00 -9.56 -5.11
N ALA A 364 -15.63 -8.50 -5.61
CA ALA A 364 -15.66 -8.18 -7.04
C ALA A 364 -14.27 -7.82 -7.57
N ILE A 365 -13.50 -7.01 -6.83
CA ILE A 365 -12.12 -6.64 -7.19
C ILE A 365 -11.19 -7.85 -7.15
N GLN A 366 -11.35 -8.73 -6.16
CA GLN A 366 -10.60 -9.99 -6.11
C GLN A 366 -10.83 -10.84 -7.36
N LEU A 367 -12.09 -11.05 -7.75
CA LEU A 367 -12.43 -11.86 -8.93
C LEU A 367 -11.99 -11.20 -10.23
N LEU A 368 -12.16 -9.87 -10.36
CA LEU A 368 -11.79 -9.13 -11.55
C LEU A 368 -10.27 -9.12 -11.74
N THR A 369 -9.51 -8.83 -10.68
CA THR A 369 -8.04 -8.81 -10.74
C THR A 369 -7.51 -10.19 -11.08
N GLY A 370 -8.02 -11.24 -10.43
CA GLY A 370 -7.68 -12.63 -10.76
C GLY A 370 -7.96 -12.98 -12.22
N TYR A 371 -9.05 -12.49 -12.83
CA TYR A 371 -9.32 -12.72 -14.25
C TYR A 371 -8.23 -12.16 -15.18
N PHE A 372 -7.71 -10.97 -14.87
CA PHE A 372 -6.70 -10.30 -15.68
C PHE A 372 -5.28 -10.79 -15.44
N THR A 373 -4.99 -11.39 -14.28
CA THR A 373 -3.62 -11.77 -13.91
C THR A 373 -3.40 -13.27 -13.78
N GLU A 374 -4.40 -14.14 -13.59
CA GLU A 374 -4.17 -15.59 -13.48
C GLU A 374 -3.67 -16.20 -14.80
N THR A 375 -2.68 -17.10 -14.74
CA THR A 375 -2.08 -17.82 -15.88
C THR A 375 -3.09 -18.64 -16.70
N ASN A 376 -4.14 -19.13 -16.04
CA ASN A 376 -5.16 -20.00 -16.66
C ASN A 376 -6.26 -19.23 -17.41
N ARG A 377 -6.20 -17.89 -17.40
CA ARG A 377 -7.24 -17.02 -17.97
C ARG A 377 -6.81 -16.47 -19.32
N ARG A 378 -7.81 -16.04 -20.09
CA ARG A 378 -7.63 -15.56 -21.47
C ARG A 378 -6.63 -14.38 -21.58
N PRO A 379 -6.68 -13.33 -20.74
CA PRO A 379 -5.80 -12.18 -20.91
C PRO A 379 -4.30 -12.52 -20.84
N VAL A 380 -3.89 -13.32 -19.85
CA VAL A 380 -2.49 -13.73 -19.69
C VAL A 380 -2.06 -14.70 -20.78
N ARG A 381 -2.94 -15.62 -21.19
CA ARG A 381 -2.67 -16.54 -22.30
C ARG A 381 -2.45 -15.81 -23.62
N GLU A 382 -3.22 -14.77 -23.92
CA GLU A 382 -3.03 -13.96 -25.13
C GLU A 382 -1.69 -13.21 -25.10
N ILE A 383 -1.24 -12.72 -23.94
CA ILE A 383 0.10 -12.12 -23.79
C ILE A 383 1.18 -13.20 -24.01
N GLY A 384 1.02 -14.39 -23.42
CA GLY A 384 1.91 -15.52 -23.64
C GLY A 384 1.99 -15.94 -25.12
N GLU A 385 0.86 -16.00 -25.81
CA GLU A 385 0.78 -16.29 -27.26
C GLU A 385 1.49 -15.21 -28.09
N SER A 386 1.38 -13.93 -27.71
CA SER A 386 2.03 -12.82 -28.40
C SER A 386 3.56 -12.90 -28.39
N SER A 387 4.15 -13.59 -27.41
CA SER A 387 5.61 -13.78 -27.30
C SER A 387 6.25 -14.44 -28.52
N ALA A 388 5.48 -15.24 -29.28
CA ALA A 388 5.93 -15.85 -30.53
C ALA A 388 6.29 -14.82 -31.63
N THR A 389 5.86 -13.57 -31.47
CA THR A 389 6.13 -12.47 -32.40
C THR A 389 7.15 -11.45 -31.86
N GLY A 390 7.72 -11.71 -30.69
CA GLY A 390 8.80 -10.93 -30.08
C GLY A 390 8.35 -9.97 -28.95
N PRO A 391 9.30 -9.22 -28.36
CA PRO A 391 9.03 -8.41 -27.15
C PRO A 391 8.11 -7.21 -27.39
N ALA A 392 8.10 -6.64 -28.60
CA ALA A 392 7.28 -5.47 -28.90
C ALA A 392 5.78 -5.77 -28.78
N THR A 393 5.34 -6.94 -29.26
CA THR A 393 3.94 -7.36 -29.20
C THR A 393 3.54 -7.80 -27.79
N VAL A 394 4.45 -8.39 -27.01
CA VAL A 394 4.25 -8.67 -25.57
C VAL A 394 3.97 -7.38 -24.81
N ILE A 395 4.75 -6.33 -25.04
CA ILE A 395 4.55 -5.02 -24.39
C ILE A 395 3.21 -4.41 -24.85
N LEU A 396 2.89 -4.43 -26.14
CA LEU A 396 1.61 -3.91 -26.62
C LEU A 396 0.40 -4.65 -26.03
N ALA A 397 0.48 -5.98 -25.95
CA ALA A 397 -0.58 -6.81 -25.38
C ALA A 397 -0.79 -6.50 -23.88
N GLY A 398 0.29 -6.44 -23.09
CA GLY A 398 0.17 -6.13 -21.66
C GLY A 398 -0.33 -4.72 -21.38
N ILE A 399 0.13 -3.70 -22.12
CA ILE A 399 -0.39 -2.33 -21.99
C ILE A 399 -1.89 -2.29 -22.29
N SER A 400 -2.32 -2.97 -23.35
CA SER A 400 -3.75 -3.05 -23.73
C SER A 400 -4.58 -3.68 -22.62
N VAL A 401 -4.15 -4.83 -22.09
CA VAL A 401 -4.82 -5.53 -20.97
C VAL A 401 -4.87 -4.66 -19.71
N GLY A 402 -3.79 -3.96 -19.39
CA GLY A 402 -3.73 -3.02 -18.27
C GLY A 402 -4.76 -1.90 -18.41
N LEU A 403 -4.83 -1.26 -19.58
CA LEU A 403 -5.78 -0.17 -19.85
C LEU A 403 -7.23 -0.64 -19.77
N GLU A 404 -7.53 -1.80 -20.34
CA GLU A 404 -8.85 -2.43 -20.26
C GLU A 404 -9.26 -2.72 -18.81
N SER A 405 -8.37 -3.38 -18.05
CA SER A 405 -8.63 -3.75 -16.66
C SER A 405 -8.84 -2.54 -15.73
N ALA A 406 -8.18 -1.41 -16.03
CA ALA A 406 -8.35 -0.15 -15.32
C ALA A 406 -9.77 0.40 -15.46
N VAL A 407 -10.35 0.33 -16.66
CA VAL A 407 -11.74 0.78 -16.91
C VAL A 407 -12.72 -0.05 -16.10
N TYR A 408 -12.64 -1.38 -16.16
CA TYR A 408 -13.56 -2.26 -15.44
C TYR A 408 -13.45 -2.07 -13.92
N SER A 409 -12.23 -2.01 -13.38
CA SER A 409 -12.01 -1.78 -11.94
C SER A 409 -12.55 -0.43 -11.50
N ALA A 410 -12.30 0.63 -12.28
CA ALA A 410 -12.80 1.97 -11.97
C ALA A 410 -14.33 2.03 -11.98
N LEU A 411 -14.99 1.37 -12.94
CA LEU A 411 -16.46 1.30 -12.99
C LEU A 411 -17.06 0.54 -11.80
N ILE A 412 -16.43 -0.56 -11.35
CA ILE A 412 -16.88 -1.29 -10.17
C ILE A 412 -16.70 -0.44 -8.90
N ILE A 413 -15.56 0.22 -8.73
CA ILE A 413 -15.32 1.11 -7.59
C ILE A 413 -16.30 2.29 -7.60
N ALA A 414 -16.50 2.93 -8.76
CA ALA A 414 -17.46 4.02 -8.92
C ALA A 414 -18.89 3.55 -8.64
N GLY A 415 -19.27 2.35 -9.09
CA GLY A 415 -20.55 1.73 -8.79
C GLY A 415 -20.76 1.49 -7.29
N ALA A 416 -19.72 1.06 -6.56
CA ALA A 416 -19.77 0.90 -5.12
C ALA A 416 -19.89 2.24 -4.37
N VAL A 417 -19.11 3.26 -4.77
CA VAL A 417 -19.21 4.62 -4.23
C VAL A 417 -20.62 5.18 -4.46
N TYR A 418 -21.14 5.05 -5.68
CA TYR A 418 -22.47 5.54 -6.04
C TYR A 418 -23.57 4.75 -5.31
N GLY A 419 -23.44 3.43 -5.22
CA GLY A 419 -24.36 2.58 -4.45
C GLY A 419 -24.42 2.98 -2.98
N ALA A 420 -23.26 3.25 -2.35
CA ALA A 420 -23.21 3.74 -0.98
C ALA A 420 -23.80 5.15 -0.85
N PHE A 421 -23.58 6.02 -1.85
CA PHE A 421 -24.19 7.35 -1.90
C PHE A 421 -25.73 7.29 -1.94
N LEU A 422 -26.31 6.34 -2.69
CA LEU A 422 -27.77 6.17 -2.77
C LEU A 422 -28.41 5.80 -1.41
N LEU A 423 -27.66 5.15 -0.51
CA LEU A 423 -28.11 4.85 0.85
C LEU A 423 -28.27 6.11 1.72
N GLY A 424 -27.79 7.27 1.26
CA GLY A 424 -27.99 8.54 1.95
C GLY A 424 -29.39 9.13 1.83
N PHE A 425 -30.29 8.55 1.02
CA PHE A 425 -31.68 9.00 0.80
C PHE A 425 -31.80 10.52 0.54
N GLY A 426 -30.88 11.08 -0.25
CA GLY A 426 -30.86 12.51 -0.60
C GLY A 426 -30.14 13.42 0.41
N ASN A 427 -29.68 12.89 1.54
CA ASN A 427 -28.83 13.63 2.48
C ASN A 427 -27.35 13.36 2.22
N VAL A 428 -26.61 14.41 1.82
CA VAL A 428 -25.19 14.31 1.47
C VAL A 428 -24.33 13.86 2.66
N THR A 429 -24.64 14.28 3.89
CA THR A 429 -23.88 13.89 5.08
C THR A 429 -24.01 12.40 5.38
N ILE A 430 -25.24 11.87 5.31
CA ILE A 430 -25.48 10.42 5.47
C ILE A 430 -24.82 9.65 4.33
N ALA A 431 -24.91 10.15 3.09
CA ALA A 431 -24.31 9.53 1.92
C ALA A 431 -22.78 9.41 2.05
N LEU A 432 -22.10 10.49 2.47
CA LEU A 432 -20.66 10.49 2.69
C LEU A 432 -20.27 9.51 3.82
N PHE A 433 -21.05 9.48 4.91
CA PHE A 433 -20.84 8.51 5.98
C PHE A 433 -21.04 7.06 5.51
N ALA A 434 -22.05 6.80 4.68
CA ALA A 434 -22.27 5.48 4.08
C ALA A 434 -21.10 5.06 3.17
N VAL A 435 -20.51 5.98 2.40
CA VAL A 435 -19.28 5.71 1.63
C VAL A 435 -18.11 5.35 2.55
N ALA A 436 -17.94 6.08 3.65
CA ALA A 436 -16.90 5.77 4.63
C ALA A 436 -17.14 4.39 5.31
N LEU A 437 -18.39 4.07 5.65
CA LEU A 437 -18.75 2.77 6.20
C LEU A 437 -18.56 1.63 5.19
N ALA A 438 -18.84 1.85 3.90
CA ALA A 438 -18.51 0.87 2.86
C ALA A 438 -17.01 0.58 2.82
N GLY A 439 -16.18 1.62 2.98
CA GLY A 439 -14.75 1.47 3.20
C GLY A 439 -14.41 0.62 4.43
N THR A 440 -15.03 0.87 5.58
CA THR A 440 -14.82 0.04 6.78
C THR A 440 -15.30 -1.41 6.60
N GLY A 441 -16.32 -1.63 5.78
CA GLY A 441 -16.83 -2.96 5.42
C GLY A 441 -15.81 -3.77 4.65
N LEU A 442 -15.17 -3.15 3.65
CA LEU A 442 -14.03 -3.74 2.94
C LEU A 442 -12.91 -4.11 3.95
N LEU A 443 -12.62 -3.24 4.92
CA LEU A 443 -11.56 -3.47 5.90
C LEU A 443 -11.82 -4.64 6.87
N THR A 444 -13.06 -5.14 6.97
CA THR A 444 -13.32 -6.31 7.83
C THR A 444 -12.60 -7.58 7.37
N THR A 445 -12.17 -7.65 6.11
CA THR A 445 -11.38 -8.77 5.57
C THR A 445 -9.89 -8.46 5.48
N VAL A 446 -9.44 -7.27 5.91
CA VAL A 446 -8.07 -6.80 5.68
C VAL A 446 -7.02 -7.70 6.33
N GLY A 447 -7.29 -8.28 7.50
CA GLY A 447 -6.34 -9.19 8.14
C GLY A 447 -6.06 -10.44 7.31
N VAL A 448 -7.07 -10.95 6.59
CA VAL A 448 -6.90 -12.05 5.62
C VAL A 448 -6.19 -11.56 4.37
N ILE A 449 -6.54 -10.37 3.86
CA ILE A 449 -5.91 -9.77 2.68
C ILE A 449 -4.40 -9.57 2.90
N VAL A 450 -3.98 -9.01 4.04
CA VAL A 450 -2.55 -8.87 4.37
C VAL A 450 -1.87 -10.23 4.48
N SER A 451 -2.58 -11.26 4.98
CA SER A 451 -2.04 -12.62 5.06
C SER A 451 -1.79 -13.21 3.67
N MET A 452 -2.71 -12.99 2.73
CA MET A 452 -2.58 -13.38 1.33
C MET A 452 -1.46 -12.63 0.62
N ASP A 453 -1.29 -11.36 0.97
CA ASP A 453 -0.28 -10.51 0.38
C ASP A 453 1.12 -10.96 0.79
N THR A 454 1.38 -11.09 2.09
CA THR A 454 2.67 -11.56 2.62
C THR A 454 2.95 -13.03 2.29
N PHE A 455 1.92 -13.85 2.05
CA PHE A 455 2.10 -15.21 1.53
C PHE A 455 2.90 -15.25 0.22
N GLY A 456 2.72 -14.25 -0.65
CA GLY A 456 3.43 -14.16 -1.93
C GLY A 456 4.95 -14.04 -1.74
N PRO A 457 5.47 -12.93 -1.19
CA PRO A 457 6.92 -12.73 -0.99
C PRO A 457 7.59 -13.83 -0.16
N VAL A 458 6.84 -14.45 0.77
CA VAL A 458 7.37 -15.56 1.58
C VAL A 458 7.56 -16.83 0.75
N SER A 459 6.65 -17.10 -0.19
CA SER A 459 6.73 -18.26 -1.08
C SER A 459 7.80 -18.05 -2.15
N ASP A 460 7.88 -16.84 -2.69
CA ASP A 460 8.89 -16.38 -3.65
C ASP A 460 10.32 -16.56 -3.09
N ASN A 461 10.59 -15.99 -1.91
CA ASN A 461 11.87 -16.19 -1.23
C ASN A 461 12.15 -17.63 -0.81
N ALA A 462 11.12 -18.43 -0.52
CA ALA A 462 11.31 -19.84 -0.24
C ALA A 462 11.80 -20.59 -1.48
N GLN A 463 11.29 -20.23 -2.66
CA GLN A 463 11.79 -20.72 -3.93
C GLN A 463 13.22 -20.25 -4.20
N GLY A 464 13.53 -18.95 -4.07
CA GLY A 464 14.88 -18.46 -4.26
C GLY A 464 15.91 -19.10 -3.31
N ILE A 465 15.56 -19.33 -2.05
CA ILE A 465 16.43 -20.08 -1.11
C ILE A 465 16.63 -21.53 -1.58
N ALA A 466 15.59 -22.18 -2.10
CA ALA A 466 15.69 -23.53 -2.61
C ALA A 466 16.61 -23.60 -3.83
N GLU A 467 16.44 -22.69 -4.80
CA GLU A 467 17.27 -22.59 -6.01
C GLU A 467 18.73 -22.29 -5.67
N MET A 468 18.99 -21.29 -4.81
CA MET A 468 20.35 -20.95 -4.35
C MET A 468 21.03 -22.07 -3.55
N SER A 469 20.27 -22.86 -2.79
CA SER A 469 20.84 -23.94 -1.96
C SER A 469 21.20 -25.19 -2.77
N GLY A 470 20.44 -25.47 -3.83
CA GLY A 470 20.48 -26.74 -4.57
C GLY A 470 20.03 -27.95 -3.75
N ASP A 471 19.41 -27.75 -2.58
CA ASP A 471 19.08 -28.82 -1.63
C ASP A 471 17.61 -29.29 -1.73
N VAL A 472 16.84 -28.73 -2.66
CA VAL A 472 15.42 -29.06 -2.86
C VAL A 472 15.21 -29.49 -4.31
N GLU A 473 14.92 -30.77 -4.51
CA GLU A 473 14.72 -31.37 -5.84
C GLU A 473 13.37 -32.07 -5.95
N GLY A 474 12.98 -32.41 -7.18
CA GLY A 474 11.81 -33.24 -7.45
C GLY A 474 10.49 -32.62 -7.02
N GLU A 475 9.74 -33.32 -6.17
CA GLU A 475 8.42 -32.90 -5.69
C GLU A 475 8.48 -31.60 -4.88
N GLY A 476 9.50 -31.43 -4.03
CA GLY A 476 9.65 -30.24 -3.20
C GLY A 476 9.84 -28.95 -4.01
N ALA A 477 10.60 -29.02 -5.11
CA ALA A 477 10.79 -27.91 -6.03
C ALA A 477 9.48 -27.54 -6.74
N ARG A 478 8.72 -28.55 -7.22
CA ARG A 478 7.39 -28.33 -7.84
C ARG A 478 6.39 -27.69 -6.87
N VAL A 479 6.43 -28.08 -5.60
CA VAL A 479 5.63 -27.46 -4.55
C VAL A 479 5.95 -25.98 -4.42
N LEU A 480 7.22 -25.60 -4.39
CA LEU A 480 7.62 -24.19 -4.28
C LEU A 480 7.19 -23.37 -5.50
N THR A 481 7.40 -23.88 -6.71
CA THR A 481 6.94 -23.22 -7.95
C THR A 481 5.42 -23.02 -7.96
N SER A 482 4.65 -24.02 -7.50
CA SER A 482 3.19 -23.89 -7.36
C SER A 482 2.79 -22.81 -6.35
N LEU A 483 3.47 -22.75 -5.20
CA LEU A 483 3.20 -21.75 -4.16
C LEU A 483 3.56 -20.33 -4.61
N ASP A 484 4.66 -20.15 -5.34
CA ASP A 484 5.05 -18.86 -5.93
C ASP A 484 4.02 -18.38 -6.95
N ALA A 485 3.57 -19.24 -7.86
CA ALA A 485 2.53 -18.88 -8.83
C ALA A 485 1.20 -18.45 -8.16
N VAL A 486 0.79 -19.13 -7.09
CA VAL A 486 -0.34 -18.70 -6.26
C VAL A 486 -0.02 -17.36 -5.58
N GLY A 487 1.20 -17.19 -5.09
CA GLY A 487 1.72 -15.98 -4.46
C GLY A 487 1.65 -14.75 -5.36
N ASN A 488 2.07 -14.84 -6.63
CA ASN A 488 2.02 -13.72 -7.57
C ASN A 488 0.58 -13.31 -7.90
N THR A 489 -0.32 -14.29 -8.00
CA THR A 489 -1.76 -14.02 -8.13
C THR A 489 -2.32 -13.33 -6.89
N THR A 490 -1.95 -13.76 -5.68
CA THR A 490 -2.42 -13.11 -4.45
C THR A 490 -1.85 -11.71 -4.30
N LYS A 491 -0.56 -11.48 -4.62
CA LYS A 491 0.08 -10.14 -4.68
C LYS A 491 -0.69 -9.19 -5.60
N ALA A 492 -1.13 -9.65 -6.77
CA ALA A 492 -1.90 -8.82 -7.69
C ALA A 492 -3.28 -8.46 -7.11
N ILE A 493 -4.01 -9.44 -6.59
CA ILE A 493 -5.33 -9.27 -5.98
C ILE A 493 -5.27 -8.27 -4.82
N THR A 494 -4.28 -8.39 -3.94
CA THR A 494 -4.15 -7.55 -2.76
C THR A 494 -3.81 -6.10 -3.14
N LYS A 495 -2.99 -5.89 -4.18
CA LYS A 495 -2.77 -4.57 -4.79
C LYS A 495 -4.07 -3.98 -5.33
N GLY A 496 -4.87 -4.75 -6.07
CA GLY A 496 -6.18 -4.33 -6.56
C GLY A 496 -7.12 -3.88 -5.43
N ILE A 497 -7.18 -4.67 -4.35
CA ILE A 497 -7.97 -4.34 -3.17
C ILE A 497 -7.43 -3.08 -2.46
N ALA A 498 -6.11 -2.94 -2.33
CA ALA A 498 -5.48 -1.74 -1.75
C ALA A 498 -5.76 -0.47 -2.56
N ILE A 499 -5.87 -0.58 -3.89
CA ILE A 499 -6.31 0.54 -4.74
C ILE A 499 -7.77 0.88 -4.44
N ALA A 500 -8.66 -0.12 -4.41
CA ALA A 500 -10.07 0.10 -4.11
C ALA A 500 -10.29 0.74 -2.71
N THR A 501 -9.54 0.31 -1.69
CA THR A 501 -9.58 0.94 -0.36
C THR A 501 -9.07 2.37 -0.39
N ALA A 502 -7.98 2.64 -1.12
CA ALA A 502 -7.43 3.98 -1.22
C ALA A 502 -8.43 4.95 -1.86
N VAL A 503 -9.17 4.51 -2.89
CA VAL A 503 -10.18 5.34 -3.55
C VAL A 503 -11.38 5.59 -2.65
N LEU A 504 -11.88 4.56 -1.94
CA LEU A 504 -12.94 4.74 -0.95
C LEU A 504 -12.50 5.68 0.18
N ALA A 505 -11.28 5.50 0.69
CA ALA A 505 -10.71 6.32 1.75
C ALA A 505 -10.59 7.78 1.29
N ALA A 506 -10.05 7.99 0.08
CA ALA A 506 -9.91 9.32 -0.50
C ALA A 506 -11.27 9.99 -0.73
N THR A 507 -12.28 9.24 -1.19
CA THR A 507 -13.64 9.76 -1.36
C THR A 507 -14.28 10.14 -0.01
N ALA A 508 -14.07 9.33 1.02
CA ALA A 508 -14.54 9.63 2.37
C ALA A 508 -13.80 10.84 2.98
N LEU A 509 -12.47 10.92 2.82
CA LEU A 509 -11.67 12.08 3.22
C LEU A 509 -12.08 13.35 2.49
N PHE A 510 -12.53 13.25 1.24
CA PHE A 510 -13.10 14.38 0.52
C PHE A 510 -14.36 14.92 1.19
N GLY A 511 -15.19 14.04 1.76
CA GLY A 511 -16.29 14.41 2.64
C GLY A 511 -15.82 15.13 3.91
N ALA A 512 -14.78 14.61 4.58
CA ALA A 512 -14.17 15.27 5.74
C ALA A 512 -13.60 16.65 5.39
N PHE A 513 -12.98 16.80 4.21
CA PHE A 513 -12.48 18.07 3.70
C PHE A 513 -13.60 19.10 3.55
N ARG A 514 -14.74 18.69 2.99
CA ARG A 514 -15.93 19.54 2.90
C ARG A 514 -16.37 20.03 4.29
N THR A 515 -16.50 19.12 5.25
CA THR A 515 -16.89 19.46 6.63
C THR A 515 -15.89 20.43 7.27
N ALA A 516 -14.58 20.22 7.09
CA ALA A 516 -13.54 21.08 7.63
C ALA A 516 -13.64 22.50 7.03
N VAL A 517 -13.87 22.63 5.73
CA VAL A 517 -14.06 23.93 5.06
C VAL A 517 -15.36 24.61 5.52
N GLU A 518 -16.48 23.89 5.55
CA GLU A 518 -17.78 24.42 5.98
C GLU A 518 -17.72 24.98 7.41
N SER A 519 -16.99 24.30 8.30
CA SER A 519 -16.80 24.76 9.69
C SER A 519 -16.11 26.13 9.79
N GLN A 520 -15.24 26.47 8.82
CA GLN A 520 -14.48 27.72 8.80
C GLN A 520 -15.15 28.83 8.00
N LEU A 521 -16.06 28.48 7.06
CA LEU A 521 -16.79 29.48 6.26
C LEU A 521 -17.88 30.23 7.04
N ALA A 522 -18.19 29.78 8.27
CA ALA A 522 -19.03 30.43 9.30
C ALA A 522 -20.11 31.37 8.75
N GLN A 523 -21.29 30.83 8.39
CA GLN A 523 -22.54 31.51 8.02
C GLN A 523 -22.52 32.55 6.86
N THR A 524 -21.36 33.01 6.40
CA THR A 524 -21.22 34.02 5.34
C THR A 524 -21.28 33.46 3.93
N SER A 525 -20.91 32.19 3.74
CA SER A 525 -20.88 31.54 2.42
C SER A 525 -21.17 30.05 2.55
N SER A 526 -21.85 29.46 1.57
CA SER A 526 -21.98 28.00 1.47
C SER A 526 -20.76 27.39 0.79
N PHE A 527 -20.41 26.16 1.16
CA PHE A 527 -19.43 25.39 0.41
C PHE A 527 -19.92 25.20 -1.03
N SER A 528 -19.08 25.58 -1.99
CA SER A 528 -19.32 25.42 -3.41
C SER A 528 -18.05 24.87 -4.06
N LEU A 529 -18.22 23.80 -4.84
CA LEU A 529 -17.19 23.17 -5.66
C LEU A 529 -17.76 22.97 -7.07
N SER A 530 -17.90 24.07 -7.78
CA SER A 530 -18.47 24.14 -9.13
C SER A 530 -17.39 23.90 -10.17
N ILE A 531 -17.42 22.73 -10.84
CA ILE A 531 -16.43 22.34 -11.87
C ILE A 531 -16.52 23.23 -13.12
N ASP A 532 -17.66 23.88 -13.34
CA ASP A 532 -17.87 24.89 -14.37
C ASP A 532 -17.03 26.16 -14.16
N GLN A 533 -16.50 26.40 -12.97
CA GLN A 533 -15.61 27.54 -12.72
C GLN A 533 -14.18 27.27 -13.23
N PRO A 534 -13.58 28.17 -14.01
CA PRO A 534 -12.26 27.95 -14.61
C PRO A 534 -11.13 27.66 -13.60
N ASN A 535 -11.12 28.32 -12.45
CA ASN A 535 -10.12 28.09 -11.40
C ASN A 535 -10.24 26.68 -10.78
N VAL A 536 -11.46 26.17 -10.63
CA VAL A 536 -11.73 24.81 -10.13
C VAL A 536 -11.28 23.77 -11.17
N LEU A 537 -11.56 24.02 -12.45
CA LEU A 537 -11.09 23.15 -13.54
C LEU A 537 -9.55 23.08 -13.61
N VAL A 538 -8.85 24.20 -13.38
CA VAL A 538 -7.38 24.20 -13.29
C VAL A 538 -6.90 23.28 -12.15
N GLY A 539 -7.55 23.35 -10.99
CA GLY A 539 -7.28 22.43 -9.88
C GLY A 539 -7.37 20.97 -10.30
N LEU A 540 -8.47 20.59 -10.96
CA LEU A 540 -8.70 19.24 -11.48
C LEU A 540 -7.57 18.74 -12.41
N VAL A 541 -7.19 19.57 -13.39
CA VAL A 541 -6.13 19.22 -14.35
C VAL A 541 -4.78 19.07 -13.66
N VAL A 542 -4.45 19.96 -12.72
CA VAL A 542 -3.20 19.87 -11.93
C VAL A 542 -3.19 18.59 -11.11
N GLY A 543 -4.31 18.21 -10.50
CA GLY A 543 -4.47 16.96 -9.75
C GLY A 543 -4.15 15.72 -10.59
N ALA A 544 -4.74 15.65 -11.79
CA ALA A 544 -4.45 14.56 -12.73
C ALA A 544 -2.99 14.58 -13.20
N ALA A 545 -2.43 15.76 -13.49
CA ALA A 545 -1.05 15.90 -13.96
C ALA A 545 -0.02 15.42 -12.91
N VAL A 546 -0.27 15.63 -11.61
CA VAL A 546 0.61 15.17 -10.54
C VAL A 546 0.71 13.65 -10.51
N VAL A 547 -0.39 12.93 -10.75
CA VAL A 547 -0.38 11.45 -10.81
C VAL A 547 0.56 10.97 -11.92
N PHE A 548 0.42 11.51 -13.13
CA PHE A 548 1.30 11.17 -14.26
C PHE A 548 2.77 11.49 -13.97
N LEU A 549 3.04 12.67 -13.41
CA LEU A 549 4.39 13.08 -13.07
C LEU A 549 4.99 12.16 -12.00
N PHE A 550 4.22 11.81 -10.98
CA PHE A 550 4.63 10.90 -9.92
C PHE A 550 4.98 9.51 -10.48
N SER A 551 4.09 8.93 -11.30
CA SER A 551 4.33 7.62 -11.93
C SER A 551 5.62 7.62 -12.76
N GLY A 552 5.82 8.66 -13.58
CA GLY A 552 7.05 8.79 -14.37
C GLY A 552 8.31 8.95 -13.52
N LEU A 553 8.26 9.72 -12.43
CA LEU A 553 9.38 9.86 -11.50
C LEU A 553 9.72 8.55 -10.81
N ALA A 554 8.71 7.78 -10.39
CA ALA A 554 8.87 6.48 -9.74
C ALA A 554 9.49 5.44 -10.69
N ILE A 555 8.96 5.31 -11.92
CA ILE A 555 9.50 4.39 -12.94
C ILE A 555 10.96 4.73 -13.26
N MET A 556 11.26 6.00 -13.50
CA MET A 556 12.62 6.43 -13.82
C MET A 556 13.59 6.30 -12.63
N ALA A 557 13.09 6.35 -11.39
CA ALA A 557 13.92 6.09 -10.22
C ALA A 557 14.41 4.63 -10.18
N VAL A 558 13.52 3.67 -10.48
CA VAL A 558 13.89 2.25 -10.62
C VAL A 558 14.90 2.09 -11.75
N GLY A 559 14.63 2.63 -12.94
CA GLY A 559 15.54 2.50 -14.08
C GLY A 559 16.95 3.03 -13.79
N ARG A 560 17.08 4.17 -13.10
CA ARG A 560 18.39 4.70 -12.68
C ARG A 560 19.12 3.80 -11.70
N ALA A 561 18.41 3.22 -10.73
CA ALA A 561 18.99 2.32 -9.74
C ALA A 561 19.37 0.97 -10.38
N ALA A 562 18.48 0.39 -11.18
CA ALA A 562 18.71 -0.85 -11.93
C ALA A 562 19.95 -0.75 -12.83
N MET A 563 20.12 0.35 -13.58
CA MET A 563 21.33 0.55 -14.39
C MET A 563 22.62 0.46 -13.58
N ARG A 564 22.65 1.02 -12.35
CA ARG A 564 23.83 0.92 -11.49
C ARG A 564 24.06 -0.49 -10.98
N VAL A 565 23.00 -1.24 -10.67
CA VAL A 565 23.09 -2.66 -10.31
C VAL A 565 23.64 -3.48 -11.47
N VAL A 566 23.10 -3.29 -12.69
CA VAL A 566 23.58 -3.95 -13.91
C VAL A 566 25.08 -3.73 -14.12
N PHE A 567 25.55 -2.48 -14.00
CA PHE A 567 26.98 -2.19 -14.16
C PHE A 567 27.84 -2.83 -13.07
N GLU A 568 27.36 -2.89 -11.83
CA GLU A 568 28.07 -3.55 -10.73
C GLU A 568 28.16 -5.06 -10.95
N VAL A 569 27.06 -5.73 -11.31
CA VAL A 569 27.05 -7.19 -11.57
C VAL A 569 27.97 -7.52 -12.74
N ARG A 570 27.92 -6.74 -13.84
CA ARG A 570 28.83 -6.89 -14.98
C ARG A 570 30.30 -6.69 -14.58
N ASP A 571 30.59 -5.71 -13.74
CA ASP A 571 31.96 -5.45 -13.26
C ASP A 571 32.48 -6.61 -12.40
N GLN A 572 31.64 -7.17 -11.53
CA GLN A 572 32.00 -8.36 -10.74
C GLN A 572 32.27 -9.56 -11.65
N PHE A 573 31.38 -9.90 -12.59
CA PHE A 573 31.62 -11.02 -13.50
C PHE A 573 32.88 -10.84 -14.37
N ARG A 574 33.16 -9.62 -14.80
CA ARG A 574 34.36 -9.32 -15.60
C ARG A 574 35.65 -9.39 -14.79
N ASN A 575 35.66 -8.83 -13.58
CA ASN A 575 36.87 -8.67 -12.79
C ASN A 575 37.14 -9.89 -11.88
N LYS A 576 36.12 -10.72 -11.63
CA LYS A 576 36.17 -11.91 -10.77
C LYS A 576 35.65 -13.14 -11.52
N PRO A 577 36.40 -13.66 -12.50
CA PRO A 577 35.96 -14.80 -13.31
C PRO A 577 35.68 -16.06 -12.48
N GLY A 578 36.31 -16.20 -11.31
CA GLY A 578 36.06 -17.30 -10.36
C GLY A 578 34.64 -17.34 -9.79
N ILE A 579 33.82 -16.32 -10.02
CA ILE A 579 32.40 -16.37 -9.68
C ILE A 579 31.66 -17.38 -10.58
N MET A 580 31.98 -17.42 -11.87
CA MET A 580 31.23 -18.26 -12.83
C MET A 580 31.54 -19.75 -12.68
N ASP A 581 32.75 -20.08 -12.21
CA ASP A 581 33.17 -21.45 -11.91
C ASP A 581 32.91 -21.87 -10.44
N GLY A 582 32.41 -20.94 -9.60
CA GLY A 582 32.05 -21.19 -8.21
C GLY A 582 33.23 -21.21 -7.22
N SER A 583 34.45 -20.88 -7.66
CA SER A 583 35.64 -20.80 -6.78
C SER A 583 35.68 -19.53 -5.93
N GLU A 584 35.03 -18.45 -6.38
CA GLU A 584 34.92 -17.17 -5.68
C GLU A 584 33.44 -16.82 -5.40
N LYS A 585 33.17 -16.22 -4.24
CA LYS A 585 31.82 -15.75 -3.88
C LYS A 585 31.57 -14.32 -4.40
N PRO A 586 30.38 -14.03 -4.94
CA PRO A 586 29.98 -12.67 -5.30
C PRO A 586 29.93 -11.71 -4.11
N GLU A 587 30.10 -10.41 -4.36
CA GLU A 587 30.01 -9.37 -3.33
C GLU A 587 28.56 -8.86 -3.19
N TYR A 588 27.70 -9.65 -2.56
CA TYR A 588 26.29 -9.33 -2.34
C TYR A 588 26.08 -7.99 -1.61
N GLY A 589 26.91 -7.71 -0.59
CA GLY A 589 26.77 -6.51 0.24
C GLY A 589 26.95 -5.20 -0.54
N ARG A 590 27.71 -5.22 -1.64
CA ARG A 590 27.92 -4.05 -2.49
C ARG A 590 26.65 -3.69 -3.27
N VAL A 591 25.95 -4.70 -3.80
CA VAL A 591 24.67 -4.51 -4.50
C VAL A 591 23.60 -4.02 -3.52
N VAL A 592 23.51 -4.62 -2.33
CA VAL A 592 22.58 -4.17 -1.28
C VAL A 592 22.84 -2.72 -0.86
N ASP A 593 24.10 -2.28 -0.74
CA ASP A 593 24.44 -0.89 -0.42
C ASP A 593 24.00 0.08 -1.52
N ILE A 594 24.20 -0.27 -2.79
CA ILE A 594 23.78 0.51 -3.96
C ILE A 594 22.26 0.69 -3.94
N CYS A 595 21.50 -0.41 -3.88
CA CYS A 595 20.04 -0.36 -3.85
C CYS A 595 19.52 0.44 -2.67
N THR A 596 20.13 0.29 -1.48
CA THR A 596 19.72 1.03 -0.27
C THR A 596 19.96 2.52 -0.40
N ARG A 597 21.15 2.94 -0.83
CA ARG A 597 21.49 4.35 -0.93
C ARG A 597 20.63 5.05 -1.98
N ASP A 598 20.40 4.37 -3.09
CA ASP A 598 19.71 4.95 -4.24
C ASP A 598 18.20 5.06 -4.01
N SER A 599 17.57 4.00 -3.47
CA SER A 599 16.15 4.02 -3.10
C SER A 599 15.83 5.19 -2.17
N LEU A 600 16.59 5.37 -1.08
CA LEU A 600 16.40 6.46 -0.12
C LEU A 600 16.62 7.84 -0.75
N ARG A 601 17.59 7.96 -1.67
CA ARG A 601 17.91 9.22 -2.33
C ARG A 601 16.85 9.63 -3.37
N GLU A 602 16.25 8.66 -4.06
CA GLU A 602 15.22 8.90 -5.06
C GLU A 602 13.84 9.16 -4.42
N LEU A 603 13.58 8.56 -3.25
CA LEU A 603 12.38 8.72 -2.43
C LEU A 603 11.97 10.17 -2.12
N ALA A 604 12.95 11.06 -1.94
CA ALA A 604 12.69 12.43 -1.48
C ALA A 604 11.84 13.23 -2.49
N THR A 605 12.03 12.99 -3.79
CA THR A 605 11.35 13.79 -4.82
C THR A 605 9.84 13.49 -4.88
N PRO A 606 9.41 12.21 -4.98
CA PRO A 606 7.99 11.89 -4.95
C PRO A 606 7.32 12.29 -3.63
N GLY A 607 8.00 12.14 -2.48
CA GLY A 607 7.47 12.56 -1.18
C GLY A 607 7.21 14.07 -1.07
N LEU A 608 8.18 14.89 -1.49
CA LEU A 608 8.02 16.34 -1.51
C LEU A 608 6.93 16.79 -2.48
N LEU A 609 6.81 16.13 -3.64
CA LEU A 609 5.74 16.40 -4.60
C LEU A 609 4.36 16.17 -3.97
N ALA A 610 4.17 15.04 -3.27
CA ALA A 610 2.91 14.68 -2.61
C ALA A 610 2.49 15.67 -1.52
N VAL A 611 3.44 16.16 -0.71
CA VAL A 611 3.14 17.05 0.42
C VAL A 611 3.02 18.51 -0.02
N MET A 612 3.92 18.99 -0.87
CA MET A 612 4.00 20.42 -1.18
C MET A 612 3.00 20.86 -2.25
N THR A 613 2.54 19.96 -3.13
CA THR A 613 1.61 20.36 -4.21
C THR A 613 0.21 20.74 -3.70
N PRO A 614 -0.45 19.97 -2.80
CA PRO A 614 -1.72 20.38 -2.22
C PRO A 614 -1.61 21.72 -1.47
N ILE A 615 -0.48 21.95 -0.77
CA ILE A 615 -0.20 23.23 -0.09
C ILE A 615 -0.11 24.36 -1.12
N ALA A 616 0.66 24.18 -2.19
CA ALA A 616 0.80 25.18 -3.25
C ALA A 616 -0.55 25.54 -3.87
N VAL A 617 -1.35 24.54 -4.26
CA VAL A 617 -2.67 24.73 -4.89
C VAL A 617 -3.64 25.42 -3.94
N GLY A 618 -3.70 24.99 -2.67
CA GLY A 618 -4.58 25.56 -1.66
C GLY A 618 -4.32 27.04 -1.40
N PHE A 619 -3.07 27.43 -1.13
CA PHE A 619 -2.73 28.83 -0.86
C PHE A 619 -2.77 29.71 -2.12
N ALA A 620 -2.48 29.15 -3.30
CA ALA A 620 -2.54 29.88 -4.55
C ALA A 620 -3.98 30.20 -4.96
N PHE A 621 -4.83 29.18 -5.03
CA PHE A 621 -6.13 29.27 -5.70
C PHE A 621 -7.33 29.16 -4.75
N GLY A 622 -7.11 28.78 -3.49
CA GLY A 622 -8.17 28.63 -2.48
C GLY A 622 -8.68 27.20 -2.33
N TYR A 623 -9.70 27.03 -1.47
CA TYR A 623 -10.21 25.69 -1.10
C TYR A 623 -10.92 24.97 -2.25
N ALA A 624 -11.65 25.68 -3.13
CA ALA A 624 -12.43 25.03 -4.19
C ALA A 624 -11.53 24.38 -5.26
N PRO A 625 -10.50 25.08 -5.79
CA PRO A 625 -9.51 24.45 -6.66
C PRO A 625 -8.69 23.35 -5.99
N LEU A 626 -8.39 23.47 -4.68
CA LEU A 626 -7.77 22.39 -3.91
C LEU A 626 -8.67 21.15 -3.85
N GLY A 627 -9.97 21.31 -3.62
CA GLY A 627 -10.90 20.19 -3.66
C GLY A 627 -10.95 19.54 -5.05
N ALA A 628 -11.00 20.32 -6.13
CA ALA A 628 -10.96 19.76 -7.47
C ALA A 628 -9.63 19.08 -7.80
N PHE A 629 -8.51 19.58 -7.27
CA PHE A 629 -7.22 18.90 -7.35
C PHE A 629 -7.28 17.49 -6.75
N LEU A 630 -7.93 17.31 -5.59
CA LEU A 630 -8.14 15.99 -5.00
C LEU A 630 -9.00 15.11 -5.89
N ALA A 631 -10.10 15.64 -6.45
CA ALA A 631 -10.96 14.89 -7.36
C ALA A 631 -10.19 14.41 -8.62
N GLY A 632 -9.35 15.26 -9.20
CA GLY A 632 -8.53 14.94 -10.36
C GLY A 632 -7.46 13.88 -10.04
N ALA A 633 -6.82 14.01 -8.88
CA ALA A 633 -5.86 13.03 -8.39
C ALA A 633 -6.50 11.67 -8.10
N ILE A 634 -7.71 11.63 -7.53
CA ILE A 634 -8.45 10.38 -7.27
C ILE A 634 -8.84 9.70 -8.58
N ALA A 635 -9.47 10.44 -9.51
CA ALA A 635 -9.96 9.89 -10.77
C ALA A 635 -8.81 9.35 -11.64
N CYS A 636 -7.76 10.16 -11.83
CA CYS A 636 -6.59 9.74 -12.60
C CYS A 636 -5.79 8.65 -11.87
N GLY A 637 -5.65 8.79 -10.55
CA GLY A 637 -4.89 7.86 -9.72
C GLY A 637 -5.50 6.46 -9.69
N THR A 638 -6.82 6.35 -9.62
CA THR A 638 -7.53 5.05 -9.70
C THR A 638 -7.18 4.31 -10.99
N LEU A 639 -7.31 5.00 -12.14
CA LEU A 639 -7.04 4.40 -13.45
C LEU A 639 -5.56 4.03 -13.59
N MET A 640 -4.66 4.96 -13.23
CA MET A 640 -3.22 4.76 -13.38
C MET A 640 -2.70 3.65 -12.46
N ALA A 641 -3.18 3.56 -11.22
CA ALA A 641 -2.74 2.53 -10.29
C ALA A 641 -3.12 1.13 -10.75
N VAL A 642 -4.38 0.94 -11.19
CA VAL A 642 -4.83 -0.37 -11.72
C VAL A 642 -4.12 -0.72 -13.01
N PHE A 643 -3.99 0.24 -13.93
CA PHE A 643 -3.26 0.05 -15.19
C PHE A 643 -1.85 -0.50 -14.94
N LEU A 644 -1.07 0.19 -14.10
CA LEU A 644 0.31 -0.19 -13.80
C LEU A 644 0.37 -1.55 -13.08
N ALA A 645 -0.47 -1.76 -12.06
CA ALA A 645 -0.48 -2.99 -11.28
C ALA A 645 -0.84 -4.22 -12.13
N ASN A 646 -1.91 -4.15 -12.91
CA ASN A 646 -2.40 -5.29 -13.68
C ASN A 646 -1.56 -5.55 -14.93
N SER A 647 -1.05 -4.51 -15.60
CA SER A 647 -0.12 -4.69 -16.73
C SER A 647 1.12 -5.43 -16.28
N GLY A 648 1.74 -4.99 -15.18
CA GLY A 648 2.91 -5.65 -14.58
C GLY A 648 2.62 -7.08 -14.14
N GLY A 649 1.52 -7.33 -13.43
CA GLY A 649 1.15 -8.69 -13.00
C GLY A 649 0.82 -9.63 -14.17
N ALA A 650 0.25 -9.12 -15.26
CA ALA A 650 -0.05 -9.92 -16.44
C ALA A 650 1.20 -10.29 -17.23
N TRP A 651 2.20 -9.40 -17.33
CA TRP A 651 3.50 -9.73 -17.93
C TRP A 651 4.27 -10.78 -17.14
N ASP A 652 4.33 -10.64 -15.82
CA ASP A 652 5.00 -11.60 -14.94
C ASP A 652 4.38 -13.01 -15.06
N ASN A 653 3.05 -13.09 -15.02
CA ASN A 653 2.37 -14.37 -15.15
C ASN A 653 2.43 -14.92 -16.59
N ALA A 654 2.57 -14.08 -17.61
CA ALA A 654 2.86 -14.54 -18.97
C ALA A 654 4.28 -15.11 -19.09
N LYS A 655 5.28 -14.53 -18.40
CA LYS A 655 6.62 -15.12 -18.26
C LYS A 655 6.53 -16.49 -17.61
N LYS A 656 5.87 -16.61 -16.44
CA LYS A 656 5.72 -17.89 -15.74
C LYS A 656 4.99 -18.95 -16.59
N LEU A 657 3.96 -18.56 -17.36
CA LEU A 657 3.27 -19.46 -18.29
C LEU A 657 4.24 -20.10 -19.31
N VAL A 658 5.16 -19.30 -19.86
CA VAL A 658 6.21 -19.80 -20.78
C VAL A 658 7.23 -20.67 -20.03
N GLU A 659 7.60 -20.31 -18.80
CA GLU A 659 8.51 -21.10 -17.97
C GLU A 659 7.98 -22.50 -17.63
N ASP A 660 6.65 -22.63 -17.50
CA ASP A 660 5.95 -23.92 -17.30
C ASP A 660 5.93 -24.81 -18.56
N GLY A 661 6.56 -24.37 -19.66
CA GLY A 661 6.74 -25.17 -20.88
C GLY A 661 5.82 -24.79 -22.04
N HIS A 662 4.98 -23.76 -21.89
CA HIS A 662 4.20 -23.23 -23.01
C HIS A 662 5.12 -22.42 -23.94
N HIS A 663 4.76 -22.35 -25.23
CA HIS A 663 5.43 -21.49 -26.22
C HIS A 663 6.96 -21.68 -26.35
N GLY A 664 7.50 -22.84 -25.97
CA GLY A 664 8.92 -23.18 -26.15
C GLY A 664 9.71 -23.34 -24.86
N GLY A 665 9.17 -22.95 -23.70
CA GLY A 665 9.84 -23.18 -22.42
C GLY A 665 11.00 -22.22 -22.12
N LYS A 666 11.66 -22.44 -20.98
CA LYS A 666 12.83 -21.67 -20.52
C LYS A 666 13.96 -21.68 -21.58
N GLY A 667 14.55 -20.51 -21.82
CA GLY A 667 15.66 -20.32 -22.77
C GLY A 667 15.24 -20.16 -24.23
N SER A 668 13.94 -20.20 -24.55
CA SER A 668 13.43 -19.91 -25.89
C SER A 668 13.39 -18.41 -26.20
N GLU A 669 13.26 -18.03 -27.48
CA GLU A 669 13.05 -16.62 -27.87
C GLU A 669 11.76 -16.05 -27.26
N ALA A 670 10.72 -16.87 -27.14
CA ALA A 670 9.47 -16.51 -26.46
C ALA A 670 9.71 -16.19 -24.98
N HIS A 671 10.55 -16.98 -24.29
CA HIS A 671 10.93 -16.72 -22.91
C HIS A 671 11.73 -15.43 -22.77
N ALA A 672 12.69 -15.16 -23.66
CA ALA A 672 13.40 -13.89 -23.66
C ALA A 672 12.46 -12.69 -23.89
N ALA A 673 11.47 -12.84 -24.78
CA ALA A 673 10.48 -11.79 -25.04
C ALA A 673 9.57 -11.52 -23.82
N THR A 674 9.14 -12.55 -23.09
CA THR A 674 8.32 -12.37 -21.88
C THR A 674 9.12 -11.85 -20.70
N VAL A 675 10.40 -12.20 -20.56
CA VAL A 675 11.31 -11.59 -19.57
C VAL A 675 11.48 -10.08 -19.81
N ILE A 676 11.57 -9.64 -21.09
CA ILE A 676 11.58 -8.20 -21.40
C ILE A 676 10.25 -7.55 -21.01
N GLY A 677 9.11 -8.21 -21.25
CA GLY A 677 7.80 -7.72 -20.82
C GLY A 677 7.71 -7.55 -19.30
N ASP A 678 8.18 -8.55 -18.55
CA ASP A 678 8.16 -8.55 -17.09
C ASP A 678 9.09 -7.47 -16.49
N THR A 679 10.32 -7.34 -17.00
CA THR A 679 11.26 -6.29 -16.55
C THR A 679 10.76 -4.87 -16.84
N VAL A 680 9.90 -4.67 -17.85
CA VAL A 680 9.15 -3.42 -18.07
C VAL A 680 8.03 -3.28 -17.04
N GLY A 681 7.36 -4.38 -16.71
CA GLY A 681 6.28 -4.49 -15.74
C GLY A 681 6.69 -4.29 -14.29
N ASP A 682 7.90 -4.64 -13.90
CA ASP A 682 8.39 -4.60 -12.52
C ASP A 682 8.29 -3.20 -11.87
N PRO A 683 8.83 -2.12 -12.49
CA PRO A 683 8.60 -0.76 -12.00
C PRO A 683 7.10 -0.38 -11.95
N PHE A 684 6.26 -0.99 -12.78
CA PHE A 684 4.83 -0.70 -12.84
C PHE A 684 4.10 -1.37 -11.65
N LYS A 685 4.25 -2.69 -11.47
CA LYS A 685 3.50 -3.45 -10.45
C LYS A 685 4.02 -3.33 -9.03
N ASP A 686 5.31 -3.01 -8.83
CA ASP A 686 5.93 -3.09 -7.50
C ASP A 686 6.48 -1.76 -6.99
N THR A 687 6.52 -0.73 -7.85
CA THR A 687 6.92 0.62 -7.44
C THR A 687 5.83 1.65 -7.73
N ALA A 688 5.60 1.98 -9.00
CA ALA A 688 4.78 3.13 -9.37
C ALA A 688 3.28 2.92 -9.12
N GLY A 689 2.73 1.77 -9.55
CA GLY A 689 1.31 1.45 -9.40
C GLY A 689 0.86 1.48 -7.94
N PRO A 690 1.43 0.63 -7.06
CA PRO A 690 1.05 0.61 -5.66
C PRO A 690 1.35 1.93 -4.92
N ALA A 691 2.42 2.66 -5.28
CA ALA A 691 2.76 3.91 -4.62
C ALA A 691 1.77 5.07 -4.89
N ILE A 692 0.93 4.95 -5.93
CA ILE A 692 -0.17 5.90 -6.16
C ILE A 692 -1.19 5.84 -5.02
N ASN A 693 -1.37 4.69 -4.38
CA ASN A 693 -2.32 4.54 -3.26
C ASN A 693 -1.98 5.49 -2.10
N PRO A 694 -0.79 5.39 -1.45
CA PRO A 694 -0.41 6.31 -0.40
C PRO A 694 -0.24 7.74 -0.92
N LEU A 695 0.13 7.97 -2.20
CA LEU A 695 0.15 9.31 -2.78
C LEU A 695 -1.21 10.01 -2.67
N ILE A 696 -2.29 9.37 -3.14
CA ILE A 696 -3.64 9.95 -3.12
C ILE A 696 -4.07 10.22 -1.67
N LYS A 697 -3.80 9.28 -0.75
CA LYS A 697 -4.20 9.41 0.65
C LYS A 697 -3.40 10.50 1.37
N VAL A 698 -2.08 10.58 1.18
CA VAL A 698 -1.23 11.67 1.71
C VAL A 698 -1.69 13.02 1.18
N MET A 699 -1.96 13.16 -0.13
CA MET A 699 -2.45 14.42 -0.68
C MET A 699 -3.78 14.85 -0.08
N ASN A 700 -4.72 13.91 0.11
CA ASN A 700 -6.00 14.18 0.77
C ASN A 700 -5.83 14.60 2.23
N LEU A 701 -4.98 13.91 3.00
CA LEU A 701 -4.74 14.24 4.40
C LEU A 701 -4.05 15.60 4.56
N VAL A 702 -3.05 15.90 3.72
CA VAL A 702 -2.41 17.22 3.72
C VAL A 702 -3.43 18.30 3.36
N ALA A 703 -4.24 18.08 2.32
CA ALA A 703 -5.28 19.03 1.92
C ALA A 703 -6.32 19.24 3.04
N LEU A 704 -6.77 18.17 3.71
CA LEU A 704 -7.66 18.23 4.86
C LEU A 704 -7.07 19.06 6.00
N LEU A 705 -5.81 18.81 6.35
CA LEU A 705 -5.10 19.50 7.43
C LEU A 705 -4.88 20.99 7.15
N VAL A 706 -4.61 21.37 5.89
CA VAL A 706 -4.39 22.78 5.53
C VAL A 706 -5.67 23.52 5.15
N ALA A 707 -6.77 22.83 4.85
CA ALA A 707 -8.02 23.44 4.40
C ALA A 707 -8.51 24.55 5.34
N PRO A 708 -8.54 24.36 6.68
CA PRO A 708 -8.93 25.43 7.59
C PRO A 708 -8.01 26.66 7.51
N ALA A 709 -6.70 26.44 7.37
CA ALA A 709 -5.73 27.53 7.25
C ALA A 709 -5.89 28.30 5.92
N VAL A 710 -6.17 27.59 4.82
CA VAL A 710 -6.43 28.19 3.51
C VAL A 710 -7.64 29.12 3.55
N VAL A 711 -8.71 28.72 4.25
CA VAL A 711 -9.91 29.56 4.43
C VAL A 711 -9.61 30.74 5.36
N LEU A 712 -9.00 30.49 6.52
CA LEU A 712 -8.72 31.52 7.53
C LEU A 712 -7.79 32.64 7.00
N TYR A 713 -6.77 32.27 6.23
CA TYR A 713 -5.80 33.22 5.68
C TYR A 713 -6.10 33.64 4.23
N ALA A 714 -7.33 33.39 3.73
CA ALA A 714 -7.72 33.70 2.36
C ALA A 714 -7.51 35.18 1.98
N SER A 715 -7.71 36.10 2.94
CA SER A 715 -7.54 37.55 2.76
C SER A 715 -6.10 38.04 2.92
N ASN A 716 -5.18 37.23 3.46
CA ASN A 716 -3.78 37.60 3.65
C ASN A 716 -2.95 37.27 2.40
N ALA A 717 -2.92 38.21 1.45
CA ALA A 717 -2.22 38.03 0.17
C ALA A 717 -0.72 37.75 0.34
N ALA A 718 -0.04 38.44 1.28
CA ALA A 718 1.40 38.27 1.50
C ALA A 718 1.74 36.86 1.98
N LEU A 719 0.97 36.32 2.94
CA LEU A 719 1.16 34.96 3.44
C LEU A 719 0.86 33.94 2.34
N ARG A 720 -0.25 34.09 1.61
CA ARG A 720 -0.62 33.19 0.52
C ARG A 720 0.46 33.11 -0.55
N VAL A 721 0.90 34.26 -1.07
CA VAL A 721 1.96 34.31 -2.10
C VAL A 721 3.27 33.74 -1.56
N GLY A 722 3.65 34.07 -0.32
CA GLY A 722 4.86 33.54 0.31
C GLY A 722 4.86 32.01 0.42
N VAL A 723 3.78 31.43 0.94
CA VAL A 723 3.63 29.97 1.07
C VAL A 723 3.59 29.29 -0.29
N THR A 724 2.85 29.84 -1.27
CA THR A 724 2.78 29.31 -2.63
C THR A 724 4.15 29.30 -3.32
N VAL A 725 4.88 30.43 -3.27
CA VAL A 725 6.20 30.53 -3.91
C VAL A 725 7.18 29.56 -3.26
N PHE A 726 7.17 29.46 -1.94
CA PHE A 726 8.01 28.49 -1.23
C PHE A 726 7.67 27.05 -1.64
N ALA A 727 6.39 26.68 -1.63
CA ALA A 727 5.97 25.33 -1.98
C ALA A 727 6.31 24.97 -3.43
N LEU A 728 6.08 25.88 -4.38
CA LEU A 728 6.47 25.70 -5.78
C LEU A 728 7.98 25.62 -5.96
N ALA A 729 8.76 26.44 -5.25
CA ALA A 729 10.22 26.39 -5.31
C ALA A 729 10.76 25.04 -4.82
N VAL A 730 10.17 24.46 -3.77
CA VAL A 730 10.53 23.11 -3.29
C VAL A 730 10.18 22.05 -4.33
N VAL A 731 8.98 22.09 -4.91
CA VAL A 731 8.55 21.11 -5.94
C VAL A 731 9.43 21.20 -7.19
N VAL A 732 9.60 22.40 -7.74
CA VAL A 732 10.43 22.63 -8.94
C VAL A 732 11.88 22.26 -8.65
N GLY A 733 12.42 22.66 -7.49
CA GLY A 733 13.77 22.29 -7.06
C GLY A 733 13.96 20.77 -6.99
N ALA A 734 13.01 20.06 -6.39
CA ALA A 734 13.05 18.59 -6.31
C ALA A 734 13.00 17.93 -7.69
N ILE A 735 12.13 18.40 -8.59
CA ILE A 735 12.02 17.89 -9.97
C ILE A 735 13.30 18.16 -10.76
N VAL A 736 13.85 19.38 -10.69
CA VAL A 736 15.09 19.75 -11.39
C VAL A 736 16.26 18.91 -10.89
N VAL A 737 16.37 18.70 -9.58
CA VAL A 737 17.39 17.84 -8.98
C VAL A 737 17.23 16.40 -9.46
N SER A 738 16.00 15.86 -9.50
CA SER A 738 15.73 14.51 -9.99
C SER A 738 16.08 14.36 -11.49
N LYS A 739 15.65 15.30 -12.34
CA LYS A 739 15.95 15.26 -13.78
C LYS A 739 17.42 15.42 -14.10
N ARG A 740 18.15 16.29 -13.38
CA ARG A 740 19.60 16.44 -13.56
C ARG A 740 20.37 15.16 -13.25
N ARG A 741 19.89 14.33 -12.30
CA ARG A 741 20.50 13.04 -12.00
C ARG A 741 20.46 12.07 -13.19
N SER A 742 19.39 12.11 -13.99
CA SER A 742 19.26 11.29 -15.22
C SER A 742 20.29 11.66 -16.29
N ALA A 743 20.81 12.89 -16.31
CA ALA A 743 21.83 13.32 -17.26
C ALA A 743 23.26 12.89 -16.85
N THR A 744 23.50 12.69 -15.55
CA THR A 744 24.83 12.34 -15.00
C THR A 744 25.10 10.83 -14.89
N SER A 745 24.21 9.98 -15.37
CA SER A 745 24.40 8.52 -15.44
C SER A 745 25.22 8.04 -16.64
N GLU A 746 25.82 8.95 -17.42
CA GLU A 746 26.92 8.57 -18.32
C GLU A 746 28.10 8.05 -17.50
N PRO A 747 28.74 6.94 -17.90
CA PRO A 747 29.85 6.38 -17.16
C PRO A 747 30.98 7.41 -17.10
N ALA A 748 31.42 7.73 -15.88
CA ALA A 748 32.68 8.42 -15.67
C ALA A 748 33.77 7.56 -16.31
N ASN A 749 34.18 7.95 -17.52
CA ASN A 749 35.21 7.31 -18.31
C ASN A 749 36.57 7.65 -17.66
N ASN A 750 36.80 7.08 -16.47
CA ASN A 750 38.03 7.21 -15.69
C ASN A 750 38.97 6.05 -16.03
N HIS A 751 39.28 5.91 -17.32
CA HIS A 751 40.48 5.18 -17.74
C HIS A 751 41.33 6.13 -18.58
N LYS A 752 42.40 6.63 -17.96
CA LYS A 752 43.58 7.11 -18.68
C LYS A 752 44.01 6.00 -19.64
N ARG A 753 43.70 6.16 -20.93
CA ARG A 753 44.36 5.39 -22.00
C ARG A 753 45.81 5.84 -22.04
N GLU A 754 46.71 5.04 -21.48
CA GLU A 754 48.09 5.03 -21.96
C GLU A 754 48.05 4.50 -23.39
N GLN A 755 48.12 5.43 -24.34
CA GLN A 755 48.36 5.11 -25.74
C GLN A 755 49.83 4.73 -25.88
N THR A 756 50.13 3.43 -25.98
CA THR A 756 51.36 2.97 -26.63
C THR A 756 51.15 3.08 -28.14
N PRO A 757 51.96 3.86 -28.88
CA PRO A 757 51.85 3.93 -30.32
C PRO A 757 52.53 2.69 -30.92
N VAL A 758 51.75 1.89 -31.65
CA VAL A 758 52.28 0.83 -32.51
C VAL A 758 52.92 1.52 -33.72
N ALA A 759 54.23 1.33 -33.89
CA ALA A 759 54.96 1.72 -35.09
C ALA A 759 54.57 0.83 -36.27
N SER A 760 54.61 1.45 -37.45
CA SER A 760 54.34 0.95 -38.81
C SER A 760 54.72 -0.49 -39.11
#